data_AF-L1JE12-F1
#
_entry.id   AF-L1JE12-F1
#
_cell.length_a   1.000
_cell.length_b   1.000
_cell.length_c   1.000
_cell.angle_alpha   90.00
_cell.angle_beta   90.00
_cell.angle_gamma   90.00
#
_symmetry.space_group_name_H-M   'P 1'
#
loop_
_entity.id
_entity.type
_entity.pdbx_description
1 polymer ?
#
loop_
_entity_poly.entity_id
_entity_poly.type
_entity_poly.pdbx_seq_one_letter_code
_entity_poly.pdbx_strand_id
1 'polypeptide(L)'
;MIRYARASECCCSHSNVDQHAGINQGPKVLEITANHSKLLVLISKYAQCALTADDPETWIREIPIMVYIFEGIQAEQLDFDYSPKPVSLSYEGSTRRMFLNFSQEGKNCLDDLRVEKLVNCIKLISEDQQPITAYQISLKGLQFLKSLPNSVFDEVNSFIYTPNAPHYDTELLTCQFNGEEFILKSKAGYQRISDVTTTEDVSYVSSPYLPSILRTSGSRTMTSDLGFFRSNAHRAHESSQGESNVHDDMSEAIQLANVNFMIVEWIPFGTNNVVALNERLGALDRCQGGLFTSQVDTKPTSTALKGPEDLTSVSIIDFDLIHFINFETEIKYTEALGIVQVECFGMHLRMDGTVVNGMKIEAIMERRADNISLDALARVLVDVQLDSSKILDDLLSWYQRSILDVVFLGDSLNRSKFNCILTESINPRLPAKKFLDGAEYELELRQILGAIYAAEDLGSDELVLLGTDGILVMSPNSEQFEPLIMHFLDIKCREEFIRTLFQRIFVLVDTLKSVRQLILQVNDDPDNVLRIRMALSEASRDLVLLQETFEYLRESTEYLHPPPPPDNAMSKRLYKVMKLDILLGSIKVRVDDIEKILDGASNELINLQQTTDIINTKQLEDAYMNVEQNTKFLVAATAANERSSASLVIMQVVLAGGFAFDLLDRSTGGTLNIDPPDWAMSVIYVTLVDPPGVFS
;
A
#
# COMPACT_ATOMS: atom_id res chain seq x y z
N MET A 1 -45.78 7.62 18.21
CA MET A 1 -45.96 9.01 18.72
C MET A 1 -44.71 9.39 19.49
N ILE A 2 -43.70 9.89 18.78
CA ILE A 2 -42.38 10.23 19.32
C ILE A 2 -42.27 11.76 19.26
N ARG A 3 -42.06 12.37 20.42
CA ARG A 3 -41.89 13.81 20.59
C ARG A 3 -40.45 14.20 20.28
N TYR A 4 -40.31 15.19 19.41
CA TYR A 4 -39.09 15.95 19.15
C TYR A 4 -38.52 16.57 20.43
N ALA A 5 -37.22 16.37 20.66
CA ALA A 5 -36.42 17.17 21.59
C ALA A 5 -35.12 17.58 20.88
N ARG A 6 -34.91 18.90 20.81
CA ARG A 6 -33.69 19.58 20.34
C ARG A 6 -32.51 19.22 21.24
N ALA A 7 -31.38 18.83 20.65
CA ALA A 7 -30.05 18.75 21.26
C ALA A 7 -29.14 19.67 20.42
N SER A 8 -28.85 20.88 20.91
CA SER A 8 -27.68 21.23 21.74
C SER A 8 -26.41 21.34 20.91
N GLU A 9 -26.07 22.59 20.58
CA GLU A 9 -24.76 23.05 20.12
C GLU A 9 -23.67 22.50 21.04
N CYS A 10 -22.72 21.76 20.47
CA CYS A 10 -21.50 21.36 21.16
C CYS A 10 -20.32 21.98 20.43
N CYS A 11 -19.67 22.93 21.12
CA CYS A 11 -18.46 23.60 20.72
C CYS A 11 -17.30 22.60 20.62
N CYS A 12 -16.79 22.34 19.42
CA CYS A 12 -15.44 21.83 19.23
C CYS A 12 -14.50 23.02 19.03
N SER A 13 -13.73 23.33 20.06
CA SER A 13 -12.58 24.23 20.00
C SER A 13 -11.52 23.64 19.08
N HIS A 14 -11.43 24.17 17.85
CA HIS A 14 -10.27 23.98 16.99
C HIS A 14 -9.21 25.03 17.35
N SER A 15 -8.03 24.54 17.69
CA SER A 15 -6.80 25.30 17.83
C SER A 15 -6.44 25.94 16.49
N ASN A 16 -6.47 27.28 16.48
CA ASN A 16 -6.00 28.14 15.40
C ASN A 16 -4.52 27.90 15.11
N VAL A 17 -4.19 27.26 13.99
CA VAL A 17 -3.00 27.56 13.18
C VAL A 17 -3.38 27.32 11.73
N ASP A 18 -4.00 28.32 11.10
CA ASP A 18 -4.00 28.53 9.64
C ASP A 18 -4.52 29.94 9.37
N GLN A 19 -3.62 30.92 9.48
CA GLN A 19 -3.88 32.27 9.00
C GLN A 19 -2.68 32.76 8.17
N HIS A 20 -3.04 33.28 7.00
CA HIS A 20 -2.27 34.03 6.00
C HIS A 20 -1.66 33.17 4.86
N ALA A 21 -2.03 33.32 3.58
CA ALA A 21 -2.72 34.42 2.91
C ALA A 21 -3.47 33.95 1.65
N GLY A 22 -4.79 33.77 1.76
CA GLY A 22 -5.70 33.83 0.61
C GLY A 22 -6.05 35.30 0.35
N ILE A 23 -5.60 35.84 -0.77
CA ILE A 23 -6.01 37.17 -1.22
C ILE A 23 -7.46 37.06 -1.68
N ASN A 24 -8.35 37.84 -1.04
CA ASN A 24 -9.71 38.14 -1.49
C ASN A 24 -9.68 38.66 -2.94
N GLN A 25 -9.89 37.77 -3.91
CA GLN A 25 -10.53 38.13 -5.17
C GLN A 25 -11.99 37.74 -5.01
N GLY A 26 -12.93 38.66 -5.30
CA GLY A 26 -14.35 38.34 -5.31
C GLY A 26 -14.63 37.14 -6.23
N PRO A 27 -15.77 36.43 -6.08
CA PRO A 27 -16.03 35.24 -6.88
C PRO A 27 -16.01 35.62 -8.36
N LYS A 28 -14.95 35.20 -9.08
CA LYS A 28 -14.98 35.12 -10.53
C LYS A 28 -16.16 34.19 -10.84
N VAL A 29 -17.14 34.68 -11.58
CA VAL A 29 -18.18 33.82 -12.15
C VAL A 29 -17.45 32.93 -13.15
N LEU A 30 -17.35 31.64 -12.85
CA LEU A 30 -16.67 30.70 -13.73
C LEU A 30 -17.55 30.45 -14.96
N GLU A 31 -16.98 30.58 -16.16
CA GLU A 31 -17.69 30.24 -17.39
C GLU A 31 -17.71 28.71 -17.54
N ILE A 32 -18.90 28.11 -17.45
CA ILE A 32 -19.09 26.68 -17.62
C ILE A 32 -18.79 26.31 -19.07
N THR A 33 -17.70 25.58 -19.31
CA THR A 33 -17.30 25.13 -20.65
C THR A 33 -18.11 23.90 -21.11
N ALA A 34 -17.91 23.47 -22.36
CA ALA A 34 -18.51 22.25 -22.88
C ALA A 34 -18.08 21.02 -22.07
N ASN A 35 -16.80 20.93 -21.68
CA ASN A 35 -16.27 19.81 -20.89
C ASN A 35 -16.88 19.76 -19.48
N HIS A 36 -17.11 20.92 -18.83
CA HIS A 36 -17.85 20.99 -17.57
C HIS A 36 -19.26 20.38 -17.70
N SER A 37 -19.93 20.68 -18.82
CA SER A 37 -21.26 20.16 -19.10
C SER A 37 -21.26 18.65 -19.33
N LYS A 38 -20.26 18.12 -20.05
CA LYS A 38 -20.07 16.67 -20.28
C LYS A 38 -19.80 15.92 -18.97
N LEU A 39 -18.91 16.42 -18.11
CA LEU A 39 -18.65 15.81 -16.80
C LEU A 39 -19.89 15.80 -15.90
N LEU A 40 -20.68 16.89 -15.92
CA LEU A 40 -21.92 16.94 -15.15
C LEU A 40 -22.94 15.89 -15.64
N VAL A 41 -23.04 15.70 -16.95
CA VAL A 41 -23.87 14.63 -17.55
C VAL A 41 -23.37 13.25 -17.10
N LEU A 42 -22.06 13.00 -17.18
CA LEU A 42 -21.43 11.75 -16.74
C LEU A 42 -21.79 11.43 -15.28
N ILE A 43 -21.58 12.37 -14.36
CA ILE A 43 -21.90 12.18 -12.94
C ILE A 43 -23.39 11.87 -12.76
N SER A 44 -24.27 12.56 -13.49
CA SER A 44 -25.73 12.38 -13.36
C SER A 44 -26.24 10.99 -13.73
N LYS A 45 -25.49 10.24 -14.55
CA LYS A 45 -25.83 8.87 -14.93
C LYS A 45 -25.50 7.86 -13.83
N TYR A 46 -24.48 8.13 -13.03
CA TYR A 46 -24.01 7.22 -11.97
C TYR A 46 -24.45 7.63 -10.57
N ALA A 47 -24.63 8.93 -10.30
CA ALA A 47 -24.87 9.47 -8.97
C ALA A 47 -25.94 10.56 -8.98
N GLN A 48 -27.10 10.26 -8.39
CA GLN A 48 -28.26 11.15 -8.32
C GLN A 48 -28.60 11.49 -6.87
N CYS A 49 -28.96 12.76 -6.63
CA CYS A 49 -29.52 13.17 -5.35
C CYS A 49 -30.98 12.74 -5.23
N ALA A 50 -31.37 12.34 -4.03
CA ALA A 50 -32.75 11.96 -3.73
C ALA A 50 -33.69 13.16 -3.94
N LEU A 51 -34.71 13.00 -4.77
CA LEU A 51 -35.74 14.02 -5.02
C LEU A 51 -36.88 13.91 -4.01
N THR A 52 -37.14 12.69 -3.53
CA THR A 52 -38.12 12.37 -2.49
C THR A 52 -37.46 11.58 -1.36
N ALA A 53 -38.13 11.49 -0.20
CA ALA A 53 -37.59 10.81 0.98
C ALA A 53 -37.42 9.28 0.80
N ASP A 54 -38.08 8.70 -0.21
CA ASP A 54 -38.05 7.27 -0.51
C ASP A 54 -37.05 6.92 -1.63
N ASP A 55 -36.44 7.92 -2.28
CA ASP A 55 -35.48 7.70 -3.37
C ASP A 55 -34.10 7.31 -2.81
N PRO A 56 -33.45 6.27 -3.34
CA PRO A 56 -32.10 5.90 -2.92
C PRO A 56 -31.11 6.94 -3.41
N GLU A 57 -30.30 7.43 -2.47
CA GLU A 57 -29.24 8.38 -2.76
C GLU A 57 -27.98 7.65 -3.28
N THR A 58 -27.47 8.04 -4.45
CA THR A 58 -26.30 7.38 -5.07
C THR A 58 -25.12 8.34 -5.23
N TRP A 59 -23.91 7.78 -5.13
CA TRP A 59 -22.64 8.50 -5.19
C TRP A 59 -21.66 7.74 -6.08
N ILE A 60 -20.84 8.47 -6.85
CA ILE A 60 -19.77 7.89 -7.67
C ILE A 60 -18.41 8.29 -7.07
N ARG A 61 -17.52 7.32 -6.91
CA ARG A 61 -16.17 7.55 -6.34
C ARG A 61 -15.26 8.23 -7.37
N GLU A 62 -14.29 9.00 -6.88
CA GLU A 62 -13.33 9.76 -7.71
C GLU A 62 -12.58 8.89 -8.71
N ILE A 63 -12.01 7.75 -8.26
CA ILE A 63 -11.21 6.87 -9.12
C ILE A 63 -12.02 6.39 -10.35
N PRO A 64 -13.22 5.80 -10.21
CA PRO A 64 -14.08 5.50 -11.35
C PRO A 64 -14.37 6.70 -12.27
N ILE A 65 -14.58 7.91 -11.74
CA ILE A 65 -14.77 9.10 -12.59
C ILE A 65 -13.54 9.35 -13.44
N MET A 66 -12.33 9.25 -12.87
CA MET A 66 -11.08 9.43 -13.60
C MET A 66 -10.89 8.39 -14.70
N VAL A 67 -11.27 7.13 -14.43
CA VAL A 67 -11.29 6.07 -15.46
C VAL A 67 -12.23 6.45 -16.60
N TYR A 68 -13.46 6.90 -16.32
CA TYR A 68 -14.37 7.33 -17.38
C TYR A 68 -13.90 8.59 -18.11
N ILE A 69 -13.18 9.50 -17.44
CA ILE A 69 -12.57 10.66 -18.08
C ILE A 69 -11.52 10.20 -19.09
N PHE A 70 -10.62 9.30 -18.69
CA PHE A 70 -9.61 8.72 -19.57
C PHE A 70 -10.26 8.05 -20.81
N GLU A 71 -11.30 7.24 -20.61
CA GLU A 71 -12.02 6.60 -21.70
C GLU A 71 -12.74 7.59 -22.62
N GLY A 72 -13.19 8.72 -22.07
CA GLY A 72 -13.79 9.81 -22.84
C GLY A 72 -12.76 10.60 -23.65
N ILE A 73 -11.52 10.74 -23.16
CA ILE A 73 -10.40 11.32 -23.89
C ILE A 73 -10.00 10.40 -25.05
N GLN A 74 -9.82 9.10 -24.79
CA GLN A 74 -9.52 8.10 -25.82
C GLN A 74 -10.61 7.98 -26.90
N ALA A 75 -11.86 8.33 -26.56
CA ALA A 75 -12.97 8.39 -27.51
C ALA A 75 -13.08 9.74 -28.25
N GLU A 76 -12.13 10.65 -28.06
CA GLU A 76 -12.11 12.03 -28.60
C GLU A 76 -13.38 12.83 -28.23
N GLN A 77 -14.02 12.50 -27.10
CA GLN A 77 -15.24 13.17 -26.62
C GLN A 77 -14.96 14.18 -25.51
N LEU A 78 -13.86 14.02 -24.78
CA LEU A 78 -13.40 14.98 -23.78
C LEU A 78 -12.06 15.54 -24.25
N ASP A 79 -12.01 16.86 -24.38
CA ASP A 79 -10.81 17.61 -24.74
C ASP A 79 -10.07 17.95 -23.45
N PHE A 80 -9.36 16.97 -22.92
CA PHE A 80 -8.54 17.08 -21.71
C PHE A 80 -7.24 16.31 -21.91
N ASP A 81 -6.15 16.85 -21.40
CA ASP A 81 -4.87 16.13 -21.34
C ASP A 81 -4.81 15.16 -20.14
N TYR A 82 -3.97 14.14 -20.24
CA TYR A 82 -3.66 13.20 -19.17
C TYR A 82 -2.17 12.91 -19.06
N SER A 83 -1.72 12.66 -17.83
CA SER A 83 -0.37 12.20 -17.56
C SER A 83 -0.41 11.02 -16.57
N PRO A 84 0.57 10.12 -16.61
CA PRO A 84 0.72 9.11 -15.58
C PRO A 84 0.87 9.77 -14.20
N LYS A 85 0.14 9.26 -13.22
CA LYS A 85 0.21 9.71 -11.83
C LYS A 85 0.14 8.52 -10.88
N PRO A 86 1.00 8.46 -9.86
CA PRO A 86 0.90 7.41 -8.85
C PRO A 86 -0.34 7.61 -7.97
N VAL A 87 -1.14 6.56 -7.83
CA VAL A 87 -2.38 6.54 -7.05
C VAL A 87 -2.41 5.29 -6.17
N SER A 88 -2.79 5.46 -4.90
CA SER A 88 -3.03 4.34 -3.98
C SER A 88 -4.44 3.77 -4.21
N LEU A 89 -4.50 2.47 -4.50
CA LEU A 89 -5.73 1.73 -4.76
C LEU A 89 -5.88 0.60 -3.74
N SER A 90 -7.02 0.59 -3.04
CA SER A 90 -7.38 -0.49 -2.11
C SER A 90 -8.19 -1.57 -2.84
N TYR A 91 -7.79 -2.82 -2.68
CA TYR A 91 -8.47 -4.01 -3.21
C TYR A 91 -8.37 -5.17 -2.21
N GLU A 92 -9.52 -5.74 -1.81
CA GLU A 92 -9.62 -6.89 -0.89
C GLU A 92 -8.77 -6.76 0.39
N GLY A 93 -8.74 -5.57 1.01
CA GLY A 93 -7.99 -5.31 2.24
C GLY A 93 -6.47 -5.12 2.04
N SER A 94 -6.04 -4.95 0.78
CA SER A 94 -4.66 -4.61 0.43
C SER A 94 -4.62 -3.30 -0.36
N THR A 95 -3.70 -2.41 0.01
CA THR A 95 -3.46 -1.17 -0.73
C THR A 95 -2.20 -1.33 -1.58
N ARG A 96 -2.31 -1.02 -2.87
CA ARG A 96 -1.20 -0.99 -3.82
C ARG A 96 -1.06 0.40 -4.44
N ARG A 97 0.16 0.80 -4.78
CA ARG A 97 0.43 2.05 -5.49
C ARG A 97 0.63 1.73 -6.96
N MET A 98 -0.23 2.27 -7.81
CA MET A 98 -0.17 2.07 -9.26
C MET A 98 -0.18 3.40 -9.99
N PHE A 99 0.47 3.45 -11.15
CA PHE A 99 0.36 4.59 -12.04
C PHE A 99 -0.96 4.50 -12.82
N LEU A 100 -1.69 5.61 -12.85
CA LEU A 100 -2.89 5.77 -13.66
C LEU A 100 -2.70 6.97 -14.58
N ASN A 101 -3.14 6.86 -15.83
CA ASN A 101 -3.30 7.98 -16.73
C ASN A 101 -4.39 8.91 -16.18
N PHE A 102 -3.98 10.00 -15.54
CA PHE A 102 -4.81 10.85 -14.71
C PHE A 102 -4.90 12.25 -15.32
N SER A 103 -6.11 12.70 -15.62
CA SER A 103 -6.34 14.05 -16.12
C SER A 103 -6.43 15.07 -14.98
N GLN A 104 -5.42 15.92 -14.84
CA GLN A 104 -5.43 17.04 -13.90
C GLN A 104 -6.49 18.08 -14.29
N GLU A 105 -6.71 18.28 -15.59
CA GLU A 105 -7.76 19.15 -16.11
C GLU A 105 -9.16 18.64 -15.76
N GLY A 106 -9.39 17.34 -15.95
CA GLY A 106 -10.62 16.67 -15.53
C GLY A 106 -10.88 16.83 -14.03
N LYS A 107 -9.84 16.67 -13.21
CA LYS A 107 -9.93 16.92 -11.75
C LYS A 107 -10.24 18.37 -11.40
N ASN A 108 -9.59 19.33 -12.07
CA ASN A 108 -9.83 20.75 -11.86
C ASN A 108 -11.27 21.13 -12.23
N CYS A 109 -11.76 20.59 -13.35
CA CYS A 109 -13.13 20.76 -13.81
C CYS A 109 -14.17 20.22 -12.79
N LEU A 110 -13.88 19.10 -12.11
CA LEU A 110 -14.72 18.60 -11.01
C LEU A 110 -14.73 19.54 -9.81
N ASP A 111 -13.59 20.13 -9.46
CA ASP A 111 -13.48 21.10 -8.37
C ASP A 111 -14.24 22.40 -8.71
N ASP A 112 -14.16 22.86 -9.96
CA ASP A 112 -14.92 23.99 -10.48
C ASP A 112 -16.44 23.76 -10.40
N LEU A 113 -16.91 22.59 -10.85
CA LEU A 113 -18.32 22.19 -10.72
C LEU A 113 -18.80 22.16 -9.26
N ARG A 114 -17.90 21.81 -8.33
CA ARG A 114 -18.17 21.81 -6.89
C ARG A 114 -18.22 23.23 -6.33
N VAL A 115 -17.30 24.11 -6.72
CA VAL A 115 -17.30 25.54 -6.33
C VAL A 115 -18.60 26.21 -6.77
N GLU A 116 -19.07 25.92 -7.98
CA GLU A 116 -20.34 26.42 -8.52
C GLU A 116 -21.58 25.73 -7.92
N LYS A 117 -21.40 24.79 -6.98
CA LYS A 117 -22.46 24.02 -6.31
C LYS A 117 -23.36 23.25 -7.29
N LEU A 118 -22.80 22.80 -8.42
CA LEU A 118 -23.50 21.91 -9.36
C LEU A 118 -23.33 20.45 -8.95
N VAL A 119 -22.24 20.13 -8.27
CA VAL A 119 -21.91 18.78 -7.75
C VAL A 119 -21.69 18.85 -6.24
N ASN A 120 -22.24 17.87 -5.52
CA ASN A 120 -22.00 17.59 -4.11
C ASN A 120 -20.77 16.67 -3.96
N CYS A 121 -20.09 16.76 -2.81
CA CYS A 121 -18.94 15.90 -2.50
C CYS A 121 -19.04 15.38 -1.07
N ILE A 122 -18.75 14.09 -0.91
CA ILE A 122 -18.59 13.42 0.37
C ILE A 122 -17.16 12.86 0.47
N LYS A 123 -16.58 12.92 1.67
CA LYS A 123 -15.31 12.26 2.00
C LYS A 123 -15.61 11.05 2.87
N LEU A 124 -15.06 9.91 2.47
CA LEU A 124 -15.22 8.60 3.08
C LEU A 124 -13.84 8.05 3.43
N ILE A 125 -13.82 6.93 4.15
CA ILE A 125 -12.61 6.22 4.52
C ILE A 125 -12.75 4.77 4.02
N SER A 126 -11.72 4.23 3.36
CA SER A 126 -11.69 2.84 2.89
C SER A 126 -11.49 1.85 4.05
N GLU A 127 -11.59 0.54 3.77
CA GLU A 127 -11.25 -0.50 4.74
C GLU A 127 -9.79 -0.34 5.22
N ASP A 128 -8.88 -0.04 4.29
CA ASP A 128 -7.47 0.26 4.54
C ASP A 128 -7.21 1.68 5.06
N GLN A 129 -8.26 2.36 5.53
CA GLN A 129 -8.21 3.71 6.11
C GLN A 129 -7.74 4.82 5.17
N GLN A 130 -7.80 4.62 3.85
CA GLN A 130 -7.47 5.65 2.86
C GLN A 130 -8.65 6.61 2.66
N PRO A 131 -8.41 7.93 2.58
CA PRO A 131 -9.47 8.88 2.30
C PRO A 131 -9.97 8.70 0.85
N ILE A 132 -11.27 8.47 0.69
CA ILE A 132 -11.93 8.36 -0.61
C ILE A 132 -12.85 9.56 -0.80
N THR A 133 -12.74 10.25 -1.93
CA THR A 133 -13.72 11.25 -2.35
C THR A 133 -14.79 10.61 -3.23
N ALA A 134 -16.06 10.95 -2.98
CA ALA A 134 -17.15 10.62 -3.89
C ALA A 134 -17.98 11.87 -4.21
N TYR A 135 -18.58 11.86 -5.40
CA TYR A 135 -19.31 12.96 -5.99
C TYR A 135 -20.73 12.54 -6.33
N GLN A 136 -21.63 13.53 -6.36
CA GLN A 136 -23.02 13.36 -6.72
C GLN A 136 -23.56 14.64 -7.33
N ILE A 137 -24.46 14.54 -8.31
CA ILE A 137 -25.10 15.75 -8.84
C ILE A 137 -26.01 16.42 -7.80
N SER A 138 -25.91 17.75 -7.68
CA SER A 138 -26.79 18.54 -6.81
C SER A 138 -28.16 18.81 -7.48
N LEU A 139 -29.13 19.27 -6.70
CA LEU A 139 -30.41 19.76 -7.24
C LEU A 139 -30.23 20.90 -8.25
N LYS A 140 -29.26 21.80 -8.02
CA LYS A 140 -28.92 22.89 -8.95
C LYS A 140 -28.34 22.32 -10.25
N GLY A 141 -27.49 21.30 -10.14
CA GLY A 141 -26.94 20.57 -11.28
C GLY A 141 -28.02 19.90 -12.13
N LEU A 142 -28.98 19.22 -11.50
CA LEU A 142 -30.12 18.61 -12.21
C LEU A 142 -30.98 19.62 -12.96
N GLN A 143 -31.18 20.82 -12.41
CA GLN A 143 -31.88 21.89 -13.11
C GLN A 143 -31.07 22.40 -14.30
N PHE A 144 -29.76 22.54 -14.15
CA PHE A 144 -28.87 22.96 -15.23
C PHE A 144 -28.83 21.94 -16.37
N LEU A 145 -28.84 20.64 -16.08
CA LEU A 145 -28.88 19.59 -17.11
C LEU A 145 -30.09 19.71 -18.05
N LYS A 146 -31.24 20.20 -17.57
CA LYS A 146 -32.43 20.40 -18.41
C LYS A 146 -32.25 21.52 -19.45
N SER A 147 -31.25 22.39 -19.26
CA SER A 147 -30.93 23.47 -20.20
C SER A 147 -29.90 23.08 -21.26
N LEU A 148 -29.25 21.92 -21.12
CA LEU A 148 -28.23 21.44 -22.04
C LEU A 148 -28.84 20.82 -23.31
N PRO A 149 -28.16 20.95 -24.47
CA PRO A 149 -28.59 20.30 -25.70
C PRO A 149 -28.38 18.78 -25.64
N ASN A 150 -29.21 18.03 -26.36
CA ASN A 150 -29.11 16.56 -26.41
C ASN A 150 -27.78 16.06 -26.99
N SER A 151 -27.09 16.87 -27.82
CA SER A 151 -25.80 16.51 -28.39
C SER A 151 -24.74 16.18 -27.32
N VAL A 152 -24.72 16.94 -26.23
CA VAL A 152 -23.79 16.72 -25.10
C VAL A 152 -24.08 15.39 -24.41
N PHE A 153 -25.35 14.98 -24.35
CA PHE A 153 -25.72 13.67 -23.82
C PHE A 153 -25.28 12.55 -24.75
N ASP A 154 -25.46 12.71 -26.06
CA ASP A 154 -25.07 11.70 -27.06
C ASP A 154 -23.55 11.48 -27.07
N GLU A 155 -22.76 12.56 -26.98
CA GLU A 155 -21.30 12.52 -26.86
C GLU A 155 -20.86 11.74 -25.61
N VAL A 156 -21.44 12.03 -24.44
CA VAL A 156 -21.13 11.28 -23.20
C VAL A 156 -21.60 9.84 -23.27
N ASN A 157 -22.78 9.59 -23.84
CA ASN A 157 -23.34 8.26 -23.98
C ASN A 157 -22.46 7.35 -24.88
N SER A 158 -21.68 7.92 -25.80
CA SER A 158 -20.86 7.15 -26.73
C SER A 158 -19.79 6.28 -26.06
N PHE A 159 -19.28 6.68 -24.88
CA PHE A 159 -18.21 5.96 -24.18
C PHE A 159 -18.62 5.33 -22.84
N ILE A 160 -19.76 5.73 -22.25
CA ILE A 160 -20.27 5.13 -21.00
C ILE A 160 -21.25 3.97 -21.21
N TYR A 161 -21.74 3.76 -22.43
CA TYR A 161 -22.58 2.61 -22.80
C TYR A 161 -21.82 1.65 -23.72
N THR A 162 -22.33 0.42 -23.83
CA THR A 162 -21.79 -0.55 -24.79
C THR A 162 -21.93 -0.06 -26.23
N PRO A 163 -20.99 -0.42 -27.13
CA PRO A 163 -21.12 -0.10 -28.55
C PRO A 163 -22.40 -0.70 -29.12
N ASN A 164 -23.23 0.15 -29.76
CA ASN A 164 -24.55 -0.23 -30.32
C ASN A 164 -25.59 -0.70 -29.27
N ALA A 165 -25.57 -0.12 -28.07
CA ALA A 165 -26.51 -0.43 -26.99
C ALA A 165 -28.00 -0.40 -27.44
N PRO A 166 -28.73 -1.53 -27.40
CA PRO A 166 -30.16 -1.56 -27.73
C PRO A 166 -31.05 -1.03 -26.60
N HIS A 167 -30.56 -1.06 -25.35
CA HIS A 167 -31.28 -0.64 -24.15
C HIS A 167 -30.36 0.12 -23.18
N TYR A 168 -30.55 1.42 -23.02
CA TYR A 168 -29.69 2.23 -22.15
C TYR A 168 -29.61 1.67 -20.70
N ASP A 169 -30.71 1.21 -20.10
CA ASP A 169 -30.70 0.81 -18.68
C ASP A 169 -29.84 -0.43 -18.35
N THR A 170 -29.62 -1.34 -19.30
CA THR A 170 -28.83 -2.58 -19.09
C THR A 170 -27.39 -2.47 -19.59
N GLU A 171 -27.13 -1.47 -20.43
CA GLU A 171 -25.89 -1.32 -21.18
C GLU A 171 -24.93 -0.28 -20.57
N LEU A 172 -25.33 0.40 -19.48
CA LEU A 172 -24.45 1.33 -18.76
C LEU A 172 -23.24 0.57 -18.19
N LEU A 173 -22.03 1.03 -18.55
CA LEU A 173 -20.78 0.42 -18.13
C LEU A 173 -20.48 0.79 -16.69
N THR A 174 -20.17 -0.21 -15.86
CA THR A 174 -19.74 -0.06 -14.47
C THR A 174 -18.25 -0.38 -14.36
N CYS A 175 -17.50 0.53 -13.74
CA CYS A 175 -16.08 0.39 -13.50
C CYS A 175 -15.83 -0.49 -12.26
N GLN A 176 -15.01 -1.53 -12.42
CA GLN A 176 -14.56 -2.42 -11.35
C GLN A 176 -13.04 -2.58 -11.42
N PHE A 177 -12.37 -2.56 -10.29
CA PHE A 177 -10.94 -2.89 -10.19
C PHE A 177 -10.80 -4.35 -9.75
N ASN A 178 -9.90 -5.11 -10.37
CA ASN A 178 -9.67 -6.53 -10.06
C ASN A 178 -8.38 -6.80 -9.27
N GLY A 179 -7.65 -5.76 -8.87
CA GLY A 179 -6.34 -5.86 -8.21
C GLY A 179 -5.15 -5.53 -9.11
N GLU A 180 -5.34 -5.52 -10.42
CA GLU A 180 -4.30 -5.22 -11.42
C GLU A 180 -4.78 -4.20 -12.47
N GLU A 181 -6.00 -4.34 -12.98
CA GLU A 181 -6.56 -3.55 -14.08
C GLU A 181 -8.00 -3.08 -13.78
N PHE A 182 -8.43 -2.04 -14.50
CA PHE A 182 -9.81 -1.58 -14.47
C PHE A 182 -10.65 -2.23 -15.57
N ILE A 183 -11.81 -2.76 -15.19
CA ILE A 183 -12.72 -3.46 -16.07
C ILE A 183 -14.04 -2.71 -16.12
N LEU A 184 -14.49 -2.38 -17.32
CA LEU A 184 -15.79 -1.80 -17.62
C LEU A 184 -16.78 -2.92 -17.98
N LYS A 185 -17.81 -3.12 -17.15
CA LYS A 185 -18.82 -4.18 -17.31
C LYS A 185 -20.23 -3.62 -17.44
N SER A 186 -20.99 -4.11 -18.39
CA SER A 186 -22.45 -3.88 -18.47
C SER A 186 -23.23 -4.98 -17.74
N LYS A 187 -24.50 -4.73 -17.41
CA LYS A 187 -25.39 -5.77 -16.87
C LYS A 187 -25.77 -6.81 -17.93
N ALA A 188 -25.70 -6.44 -19.22
CA ALA A 188 -25.96 -7.33 -20.35
C ALA A 188 -24.81 -8.34 -20.60
N GLY A 189 -23.68 -8.20 -19.91
CA GLY A 189 -22.55 -9.13 -19.99
C GLY A 189 -21.40 -8.68 -20.89
N TYR A 190 -21.48 -7.50 -21.52
CA TYR A 190 -20.32 -6.89 -22.17
C TYR A 190 -19.26 -6.52 -21.14
N GLN A 191 -18.00 -6.78 -21.47
CA GLN A 191 -16.83 -6.47 -20.66
C GLN A 191 -15.70 -5.93 -21.54
N ARG A 192 -15.04 -4.86 -21.11
CA ARG A 192 -13.82 -4.31 -21.72
C ARG A 192 -12.82 -3.94 -20.61
N ILE A 193 -11.54 -4.11 -20.88
CA ILE A 193 -10.45 -3.65 -20.02
C ILE A 193 -10.11 -2.21 -20.42
N SER A 194 -9.91 -1.34 -19.44
CA SER A 194 -9.48 0.04 -19.63
C SER A 194 -7.95 0.10 -19.59
N ASP A 195 -7.35 0.79 -20.56
CA ASP A 195 -5.90 0.98 -20.65
C ASP A 195 -5.39 2.10 -19.72
N VAL A 196 -6.22 2.56 -18.77
CA VAL A 196 -5.87 3.64 -17.83
C VAL A 196 -4.67 3.30 -16.93
N THR A 197 -4.43 2.02 -16.68
CA THR A 197 -3.27 1.51 -15.91
C THR A 197 -2.02 1.30 -16.76
N THR A 198 -2.15 1.39 -18.08
CA THR A 198 -1.04 1.20 -19.02
C THR A 198 -0.27 2.51 -19.15
N THR A 199 0.98 2.52 -18.68
CA THR A 199 1.86 3.67 -18.79
C THR A 199 2.44 3.74 -20.21
N GLU A 200 2.46 4.94 -20.79
CA GLU A 200 3.00 5.17 -22.12
C GLU A 200 4.51 5.40 -22.03
N ASP A 201 5.27 4.65 -22.84
CA ASP A 201 6.72 4.77 -22.89
C ASP A 201 7.16 5.80 -23.95
N VAL A 202 8.22 6.53 -23.62
CA VAL A 202 8.86 7.50 -24.53
C VAL A 202 10.33 7.18 -24.70
N SER A 203 10.86 7.47 -25.90
CA SER A 203 12.28 7.33 -26.18
C SER A 203 13.07 8.52 -25.63
N TYR A 204 14.11 8.28 -24.83
CA TYR A 204 14.91 9.34 -24.22
C TYR A 204 16.38 8.93 -24.01
N VAL A 205 17.24 9.94 -23.84
CA VAL A 205 18.65 9.77 -23.52
C VAL A 205 18.98 10.58 -22.29
N SER A 206 19.57 9.92 -21.29
CA SER A 206 20.02 10.55 -20.05
C SER A 206 21.51 10.31 -19.79
N SER A 207 22.11 11.24 -19.06
CA SER A 207 23.46 11.12 -18.49
C SER A 207 23.36 11.03 -16.97
N PRO A 208 24.22 10.25 -16.29
CA PRO A 208 24.20 10.18 -14.83
C PRO A 208 24.57 11.54 -14.20
N TYR A 209 23.86 11.93 -13.12
CA TYR A 209 24.04 13.22 -12.47
C TYR A 209 23.92 13.10 -10.94
N LEU A 210 24.82 13.77 -10.21
CA LEU A 210 24.65 14.06 -8.79
C LEU A 210 25.12 15.49 -8.48
N PRO A 211 24.46 16.21 -7.55
CA PRO A 211 24.91 17.50 -7.03
C PRO A 211 26.36 17.49 -6.58
N SER A 212 27.03 18.62 -6.75
CA SER A 212 28.43 18.78 -6.33
C SER A 212 28.64 18.54 -4.84
N ILE A 213 27.66 18.91 -4.00
CA ILE A 213 27.72 18.74 -2.55
C ILE A 213 27.75 17.27 -2.10
N LEU A 214 27.20 16.35 -2.90
CA LEU A 214 27.19 14.92 -2.60
C LEU A 214 28.49 14.22 -3.03
N ARG A 215 29.33 14.92 -3.79
CA ARG A 215 30.60 14.42 -4.31
C ARG A 215 31.73 14.92 -3.46
N THR A 216 32.70 14.05 -3.19
CA THR A 216 33.88 14.47 -2.44
C THR A 216 34.74 15.40 -3.30
N SER A 217 34.64 16.71 -3.06
CA SER A 217 35.50 17.71 -3.69
C SER A 217 36.96 17.47 -3.29
N GLY A 218 37.67 16.66 -4.07
CA GLY A 218 39.13 16.50 -3.96
C GLY A 218 39.66 15.31 -3.15
N SER A 219 38.92 14.20 -2.98
CA SER A 219 39.55 12.99 -2.42
C SER A 219 40.58 12.43 -3.40
N ARG A 220 41.84 12.45 -2.96
CA ARG A 220 43.05 11.93 -3.62
C ARG A 220 43.12 10.39 -3.58
N THR A 221 42.05 9.74 -4.00
CA THR A 221 42.01 8.31 -4.28
C THR A 221 41.22 8.15 -5.56
N MET A 222 41.68 7.61 -6.68
CA MET A 222 42.96 7.13 -7.19
C MET A 222 42.62 6.87 -8.68
N THR A 223 43.55 7.17 -9.61
CA THR A 223 43.47 6.94 -11.07
C THR A 223 42.65 7.93 -11.92
N SER A 224 43.37 8.47 -12.90
CA SER A 224 42.95 9.23 -14.08
C SER A 224 41.68 8.69 -14.73
N ASP A 225 40.82 9.59 -15.19
CA ASP A 225 39.56 9.34 -15.94
C ASP A 225 38.39 8.70 -15.17
N LEU A 226 38.58 8.24 -13.91
CA LEU A 226 37.57 7.48 -13.13
C LEU A 226 36.69 8.29 -12.15
N GLY A 227 36.84 9.61 -12.08
CA GLY A 227 36.10 10.46 -11.10
C GLY A 227 34.94 11.26 -11.68
N PHE A 228 34.59 11.05 -12.95
CA PHE A 228 33.59 11.83 -13.66
C PHE A 228 32.51 10.92 -14.23
N PHE A 229 31.26 11.32 -14.00
CA PHE A 229 30.11 10.75 -14.69
C PHE A 229 30.28 10.81 -16.20
N ARG A 230 29.90 9.72 -16.88
CA ARG A 230 29.87 9.71 -18.35
C ARG A 230 28.84 10.72 -18.87
N SER A 231 29.04 11.19 -20.10
CA SER A 231 28.04 12.01 -20.79
C SER A 231 27.57 11.32 -22.06
N ASN A 232 26.26 11.14 -22.15
CA ASN A 232 25.56 10.58 -23.30
C ASN A 232 25.03 11.65 -24.26
N ALA A 233 25.44 12.92 -24.12
CA ALA A 233 25.01 14.02 -24.99
C ALA A 233 25.25 13.75 -26.49
N HIS A 234 26.32 13.01 -26.83
CA HIS A 234 26.61 12.60 -28.21
C HIS A 234 25.57 11.61 -28.79
N ARG A 235 24.90 10.84 -27.92
CA ARG A 235 23.86 9.86 -28.24
C ARG A 235 22.46 10.45 -28.28
N ALA A 236 22.29 11.73 -27.94
CA ALA A 236 20.98 12.39 -27.88
C ALA A 236 20.11 12.17 -29.14
N HIS A 237 20.73 12.08 -30.32
CA HIS A 237 20.06 11.81 -31.58
C HIS A 237 19.37 10.44 -31.68
N GLU A 238 19.75 9.46 -30.85
CA GLU A 238 19.15 8.12 -30.80
C GLU A 238 17.69 8.17 -30.35
N SER A 239 17.32 9.09 -29.45
CA SER A 239 15.93 9.24 -28.97
C SER A 239 14.94 9.62 -30.08
N SER A 240 15.38 10.38 -31.09
CA SER A 240 14.54 10.79 -32.22
C SER A 240 14.25 9.67 -33.22
N GLN A 241 14.98 8.54 -33.13
CA GLN A 241 14.78 7.39 -34.01
C GLN A 241 13.76 6.39 -33.44
N GLY A 242 13.43 6.54 -32.16
CA GLY A 242 12.47 5.67 -31.49
C GLY A 242 11.03 6.10 -31.75
N GLU A 243 10.14 5.12 -31.80
CA GLU A 243 8.69 5.34 -31.81
C GLU A 243 8.21 5.73 -30.40
N SER A 244 7.01 6.29 -30.30
CA SER A 244 6.33 6.60 -29.05
C SER A 244 4.92 6.02 -29.10
N ASN A 245 4.46 5.49 -27.97
CA ASN A 245 3.14 4.90 -27.82
C ASN A 245 2.08 5.89 -27.31
N VAL A 246 2.38 7.20 -27.33
CA VAL A 246 1.46 8.23 -26.85
C VAL A 246 0.30 8.40 -27.83
N HIS A 247 -0.92 8.28 -27.33
CA HIS A 247 -2.14 8.31 -28.17
C HIS A 247 -2.72 9.72 -28.38
N ASP A 248 -2.30 10.73 -27.61
CA ASP A 248 -2.88 12.08 -27.60
C ASP A 248 -1.98 13.15 -28.25
N ASP A 249 -2.61 14.19 -28.81
CA ASP A 249 -1.96 15.40 -29.32
C ASP A 249 -1.60 16.31 -28.13
N MET A 250 -0.46 16.05 -27.49
CA MET A 250 0.00 16.75 -26.27
C MET A 250 -0.08 18.28 -26.39
N SER A 251 -0.92 18.92 -25.58
CA SER A 251 -1.05 20.38 -25.51
C SER A 251 -0.02 20.99 -24.58
N GLU A 252 1.11 21.41 -25.13
CA GLU A 252 2.24 21.85 -24.32
C GLU A 252 2.14 23.33 -23.94
N ALA A 253 2.09 23.63 -22.64
CA ALA A 253 2.13 25.00 -22.16
C ALA A 253 3.53 25.40 -21.63
N ILE A 254 4.35 24.44 -21.17
CA ILE A 254 5.64 24.70 -20.52
C ILE A 254 6.78 23.87 -21.13
N GLN A 255 7.88 24.57 -21.38
CA GLN A 255 9.15 24.00 -21.84
C GLN A 255 10.27 24.33 -20.85
N LEU A 256 11.10 23.32 -20.56
CA LEU A 256 12.28 23.43 -19.69
C LEU A 256 13.58 23.29 -20.49
N ALA A 257 14.60 24.04 -20.08
CA ALA A 257 15.94 23.91 -20.64
C ALA A 257 16.92 23.32 -19.61
N ASN A 258 17.80 22.42 -20.07
CA ASN A 258 18.86 21.77 -19.32
C ASN A 258 18.37 21.19 -17.99
N VAL A 259 17.50 20.18 -18.09
CA VAL A 259 16.87 19.55 -16.95
C VAL A 259 17.83 18.56 -16.28
N ASN A 260 18.22 18.86 -15.06
CA ASN A 260 18.80 17.89 -14.13
C ASN A 260 17.70 17.42 -13.19
N PHE A 261 17.51 16.12 -13.15
CA PHE A 261 16.46 15.48 -12.42
C PHE A 261 17.04 14.65 -11.27
N MET A 262 16.38 14.67 -10.13
CA MET A 262 16.69 13.82 -8.99
C MET A 262 15.43 13.27 -8.35
N ILE A 263 15.49 12.00 -7.98
CA ILE A 263 14.52 11.33 -7.14
C ILE A 263 15.18 11.02 -5.81
N VAL A 264 14.51 11.37 -4.73
CA VAL A 264 14.99 11.06 -3.38
C VAL A 264 14.00 10.13 -2.68
N GLU A 265 14.54 9.07 -2.10
CA GLU A 265 13.81 8.15 -1.24
C GLU A 265 14.58 7.90 0.06
N TRP A 266 13.88 7.36 1.05
CA TRP A 266 14.48 6.92 2.29
C TRP A 266 14.27 5.42 2.45
N ILE A 267 15.35 4.68 2.69
CA ILE A 267 15.36 3.23 2.89
C ILE A 267 16.06 2.92 4.22
N PRO A 268 15.58 1.93 5.00
CA PRO A 268 16.26 1.49 6.20
C PRO A 268 17.71 1.07 5.94
N PHE A 269 18.64 1.91 6.39
CA PHE A 269 20.07 1.69 6.31
C PHE A 269 20.71 2.07 7.65
N GLY A 270 21.84 1.43 7.90
CA GLY A 270 22.77 1.83 8.94
C GLY A 270 24.19 1.66 8.43
N THR A 271 25.15 2.06 9.26
CA THR A 271 26.58 2.02 8.93
C THR A 271 27.05 0.66 8.41
N ASN A 272 26.65 -0.43 9.08
CA ASN A 272 27.05 -1.79 8.69
C ASN A 272 26.46 -2.20 7.33
N ASN A 273 25.28 -1.69 6.97
CA ASN A 273 24.66 -1.95 5.67
C ASN A 273 25.44 -1.25 4.55
N VAL A 274 25.95 -0.03 4.80
CA VAL A 274 26.82 0.69 3.84
C VAL A 274 28.17 0.00 3.69
N VAL A 275 28.80 -0.44 4.78
CA VAL A 275 30.06 -1.20 4.72
C VAL A 275 29.87 -2.49 3.91
N ALA A 276 28.81 -3.26 4.21
CA ALA A 276 28.50 -4.49 3.48
C ALA A 276 28.17 -4.25 2.00
N LEU A 277 27.51 -3.12 1.68
CA LEU A 277 27.27 -2.71 0.29
C LEU A 277 28.58 -2.37 -0.42
N ASN A 278 29.46 -1.58 0.21
CA ASN A 278 30.77 -1.23 -0.32
C ASN A 278 31.63 -2.48 -0.60
N GLU A 279 31.64 -3.45 0.32
CA GLU A 279 32.33 -4.72 0.12
C GLU A 279 31.74 -5.52 -1.03
N ARG A 280 30.41 -5.63 -1.11
CA ARG A 280 29.71 -6.37 -2.18
C ARG A 280 29.89 -5.74 -3.56
N LEU A 281 29.96 -4.41 -3.64
CA LEU A 281 30.25 -3.69 -4.88
C LEU A 281 31.74 -3.74 -5.28
N GLY A 282 32.60 -4.33 -4.44
CA GLY A 282 34.03 -4.40 -4.69
C GLY A 282 34.72 -3.05 -4.59
N ALA A 283 34.23 -2.12 -3.75
CA ALA A 283 34.80 -0.78 -3.61
C ALA A 283 36.28 -0.80 -3.18
N LEU A 284 36.67 -1.82 -2.41
CA LEU A 284 38.04 -2.05 -1.96
C LEU A 284 38.85 -2.96 -2.90
N ASP A 285 38.21 -3.55 -3.92
CA ASP A 285 38.84 -4.48 -4.84
C ASP A 285 39.58 -3.76 -5.97
N ARG A 286 40.47 -4.50 -6.64
CA ARG A 286 41.16 -3.98 -7.84
C ARG A 286 40.19 -3.75 -9.01
N CYS A 287 39.16 -4.58 -9.11
CA CYS A 287 38.11 -4.46 -10.12
C CYS A 287 36.86 -3.96 -9.42
N GLN A 288 36.63 -2.65 -9.45
CA GLN A 288 35.48 -2.01 -8.81
C GLN A 288 34.23 -2.11 -9.69
N GLY A 289 33.07 -2.29 -9.07
CA GLY A 289 31.80 -2.41 -9.77
C GLY A 289 31.64 -3.74 -10.52
N GLY A 290 30.75 -3.76 -11.52
CA GLY A 290 30.44 -4.97 -12.27
C GLY A 290 28.95 -5.11 -12.59
N LEU A 291 28.53 -6.35 -12.83
CA LEU A 291 27.15 -6.72 -13.11
C LEU A 291 26.53 -7.35 -11.85
N PHE A 292 25.36 -6.87 -11.45
CA PHE A 292 24.67 -7.28 -10.23
C PHE A 292 23.27 -7.83 -10.54
N THR A 293 22.79 -8.69 -9.65
CA THR A 293 21.45 -9.27 -9.68
C THR A 293 20.97 -9.57 -8.26
N SER A 294 19.67 -9.42 -8.07
CA SER A 294 18.87 -9.82 -6.92
C SER A 294 18.85 -11.34 -6.64
N GLN A 295 19.26 -12.18 -7.61
CA GLN A 295 19.19 -13.65 -7.51
C GLN A 295 20.19 -14.21 -6.50
N VAL A 296 19.70 -15.05 -5.57
CA VAL A 296 20.54 -15.74 -4.58
C VAL A 296 21.07 -17.06 -5.15
N ASP A 297 22.38 -17.21 -5.24
CA ASP A 297 23.01 -18.48 -5.62
C ASP A 297 22.90 -19.51 -4.48
N THR A 298 22.09 -20.54 -4.69
CA THR A 298 21.92 -21.65 -3.73
C THR A 298 23.04 -22.69 -3.80
N LYS A 299 23.91 -22.63 -4.81
CA LYS A 299 24.98 -23.61 -5.06
C LYS A 299 26.31 -22.94 -5.48
N PRO A 300 26.91 -22.10 -4.62
CA PRO A 300 28.06 -21.24 -4.94
C PRO A 300 29.35 -21.99 -5.32
N THR A 301 29.43 -23.29 -5.04
CA THR A 301 30.60 -24.12 -5.39
C THR A 301 30.45 -24.85 -6.73
N SER A 302 29.33 -24.66 -7.44
CA SER A 302 29.10 -25.27 -8.76
C SER A 302 29.92 -24.58 -9.84
N THR A 303 30.34 -25.34 -10.85
CA THR A 303 31.22 -24.82 -11.93
C THR A 303 30.56 -23.76 -12.82
N ALA A 304 29.25 -23.81 -13.02
CA ALA A 304 28.54 -22.91 -13.90
C ALA A 304 27.27 -22.36 -13.21
N LEU A 305 27.07 -21.06 -13.35
CA LEU A 305 25.85 -20.36 -12.99
C LEU A 305 25.08 -20.05 -14.27
N LYS A 306 23.80 -20.40 -14.32
CA LYS A 306 22.90 -19.89 -15.36
C LYS A 306 22.36 -18.55 -14.85
N GLY A 307 22.92 -17.45 -15.35
CA GLY A 307 22.54 -16.10 -14.94
C GLY A 307 21.21 -15.63 -15.53
N PRO A 308 20.59 -14.60 -14.94
CA PRO A 308 19.45 -13.92 -15.51
C PRO A 308 19.87 -13.09 -16.74
N GLU A 309 18.90 -12.80 -17.61
CA GLU A 309 19.12 -11.95 -18.80
C GLU A 309 19.25 -10.46 -18.40
N ASP A 310 18.65 -10.12 -17.27
CA ASP A 310 18.51 -8.79 -16.70
C ASP A 310 19.60 -8.54 -15.65
N LEU A 311 20.57 -7.69 -15.97
CA LEU A 311 21.70 -7.36 -15.10
C LEU A 311 21.88 -5.86 -14.95
N THR A 312 22.12 -5.43 -13.72
CA THR A 312 22.42 -4.03 -13.40
C THR A 312 23.92 -3.79 -13.48
N SER A 313 24.36 -2.89 -14.36
CA SER A 313 25.77 -2.51 -14.50
C SER A 313 26.09 -1.36 -13.55
N VAL A 314 27.13 -1.48 -12.72
CA VAL A 314 27.53 -0.47 -11.73
C VAL A 314 29.00 -0.10 -11.91
N SER A 315 29.31 1.20 -11.89
CA SER A 315 30.66 1.74 -11.84
C SER A 315 30.78 2.75 -10.69
N ILE A 316 31.66 2.47 -9.72
CA ILE A 316 31.83 3.30 -8.53
C ILE A 316 32.56 4.60 -8.89
N ILE A 317 32.04 5.74 -8.40
CA ILE A 317 32.60 7.08 -8.64
C ILE A 317 33.42 7.53 -7.43
N ASP A 318 32.80 7.56 -6.25
CA ASP A 318 33.48 7.82 -4.98
C ASP A 318 32.71 7.19 -3.82
N PHE A 319 33.40 6.93 -2.71
CA PHE A 319 32.79 6.34 -1.53
C PHE A 319 33.55 6.72 -0.27
N ASP A 320 32.82 6.69 0.85
CA ASP A 320 33.36 6.57 2.18
C ASP A 320 32.88 5.24 2.75
N LEU A 321 33.80 4.40 3.22
CA LEU A 321 33.51 3.03 3.64
C LEU A 321 32.32 2.94 4.62
N ILE A 322 32.14 3.97 5.46
CA ILE A 322 31.18 4.02 6.55
C ILE A 322 29.98 4.89 6.18
N HIS A 323 30.22 6.04 5.53
CA HIS A 323 29.21 7.10 5.43
C HIS A 323 28.38 7.06 4.16
N PHE A 324 28.96 6.76 3.00
CA PHE A 324 28.22 6.79 1.73
C PHE A 324 28.93 6.05 0.58
N ILE A 325 28.19 5.78 -0.48
CA ILE A 325 28.73 5.37 -1.78
C ILE A 325 28.02 6.09 -2.91
N ASN A 326 28.80 6.54 -3.89
CA ASN A 326 28.35 7.12 -5.16
C ASN A 326 28.80 6.24 -6.32
N PHE A 327 27.86 5.96 -7.22
CA PHE A 327 28.16 5.18 -8.41
C PHE A 327 27.27 5.62 -9.58
N GLU A 328 27.73 5.36 -10.80
CA GLU A 328 26.89 5.38 -11.99
C GLU A 328 26.38 3.99 -12.29
N THR A 329 25.16 3.91 -12.82
CA THR A 329 24.55 2.63 -13.21
C THR A 329 23.76 2.76 -14.49
N GLU A 330 23.73 1.67 -15.25
CA GLU A 330 23.02 1.51 -16.52
C GLU A 330 22.26 0.20 -16.44
N ILE A 331 20.96 0.27 -16.76
CA ILE A 331 20.11 -0.90 -16.90
C ILE A 331 20.23 -1.43 -18.33
N LYS A 332 20.36 -2.74 -18.47
CA LYS A 332 20.45 -3.42 -19.77
C LYS A 332 19.26 -4.36 -19.98
N TYR A 333 18.06 -3.81 -19.99
CA TYR A 333 16.85 -4.57 -20.29
C TYR A 333 16.51 -4.50 -21.78
N THR A 334 15.70 -5.46 -22.22
CA THR A 334 15.20 -5.47 -23.59
C THR A 334 13.95 -4.61 -23.65
N GLU A 335 14.08 -3.40 -24.18
CA GLU A 335 12.95 -2.50 -24.37
C GLU A 335 11.92 -3.01 -25.40
N ALA A 336 10.72 -2.44 -25.34
CA ALA A 336 9.68 -2.68 -26.35
C ALA A 336 10.20 -2.37 -27.77
N LEU A 337 9.68 -3.11 -28.76
CA LEU A 337 10.08 -2.96 -30.15
C LEU A 337 9.88 -1.51 -30.63
N GLY A 338 10.97 -0.85 -31.00
CA GLY A 338 10.94 0.52 -31.55
C GLY A 338 11.25 1.62 -30.53
N ILE A 339 11.33 1.32 -29.24
CA ILE A 339 11.64 2.31 -28.19
C ILE A 339 13.15 2.33 -27.92
N VAL A 340 13.73 3.52 -27.87
CA VAL A 340 15.17 3.71 -27.60
C VAL A 340 15.33 4.49 -26.29
N GLN A 341 15.74 3.78 -25.25
CA GLN A 341 16.05 4.36 -23.95
C GLN A 341 17.52 4.16 -23.62
N VAL A 342 18.25 5.27 -23.48
CA VAL A 342 19.62 5.28 -22.97
C VAL A 342 19.58 5.85 -21.58
N GLU A 343 19.32 4.98 -20.61
CA GLU A 343 19.09 5.36 -19.23
C GLU A 343 20.35 5.13 -18.38
N CYS A 344 20.89 6.21 -17.81
CA CYS A 344 22.02 6.14 -16.89
C CYS A 344 21.75 6.99 -15.66
N PHE A 345 21.91 6.38 -14.48
CA PHE A 345 21.71 7.04 -13.19
C PHE A 345 23.03 7.33 -12.50
N GLY A 346 23.14 8.48 -11.84
CA GLY A 346 24.05 8.69 -10.73
C GLY A 346 23.29 8.41 -9.42
N MET A 347 23.81 7.52 -8.58
CA MET A 347 23.17 7.15 -7.32
C MET A 347 24.07 7.48 -6.14
N HIS A 348 23.50 8.09 -5.11
CA HIS A 348 24.13 8.34 -3.81
C HIS A 348 23.36 7.59 -2.74
N LEU A 349 24.02 6.69 -2.02
CA LEU A 349 23.46 5.99 -0.87
C LEU A 349 24.22 6.40 0.38
N ARG A 350 23.51 6.91 1.39
CA ARG A 350 24.09 7.38 2.66
C ARG A 350 23.70 6.48 3.83
N MET A 351 24.55 6.42 4.84
CA MET A 351 24.37 5.64 6.08
C MET A 351 23.08 5.95 6.86
N ASP A 352 22.50 7.13 6.66
CA ASP A 352 21.27 7.56 7.32
C ASP A 352 20.00 7.12 6.57
N GLY A 353 20.13 6.33 5.50
CA GLY A 353 19.01 5.86 4.68
C GLY A 353 18.61 6.75 3.54
N THR A 354 19.22 7.92 3.38
CA THR A 354 18.95 8.79 2.24
C THR A 354 19.52 8.19 0.96
N VAL A 355 18.66 8.00 -0.05
CA VAL A 355 19.04 7.55 -1.39
C VAL A 355 18.66 8.63 -2.39
N VAL A 356 19.63 9.10 -3.18
CA VAL A 356 19.42 10.10 -4.24
C VAL A 356 19.77 9.45 -5.57
N ASN A 357 18.81 9.42 -6.48
CA ASN A 357 18.98 8.94 -7.84
C ASN A 357 18.88 10.15 -8.76
N GLY A 358 19.93 10.47 -9.50
CA GLY A 358 19.97 11.66 -10.34
C GLY A 358 20.39 11.37 -11.77
N MET A 359 19.78 12.08 -12.71
CA MET A 359 20.15 12.04 -14.12
C MET A 359 19.93 13.40 -14.78
N LYS A 360 20.70 13.67 -15.82
CA LYS A 360 20.53 14.82 -16.69
C LYS A 360 19.85 14.36 -17.97
N ILE A 361 18.77 15.04 -18.35
CA ILE A 361 18.05 14.76 -19.59
C ILE A 361 18.80 15.41 -20.76
N GLU A 362 19.27 14.59 -21.71
CA GLU A 362 19.98 15.07 -22.90
C GLU A 362 19.02 15.26 -24.09
N ALA A 363 18.02 14.38 -24.22
CA ALA A 363 16.96 14.46 -25.22
C ALA A 363 15.76 13.57 -24.86
N ILE A 364 14.57 13.96 -25.30
CA ILE A 364 13.34 13.16 -25.26
C ILE A 364 12.69 13.24 -26.65
N MET A 365 12.46 12.10 -27.30
CA MET A 365 11.94 12.02 -28.66
C MET A 365 12.77 12.92 -29.63
N GLU A 366 12.12 13.81 -30.37
CA GLU A 366 12.81 14.74 -31.28
C GLU A 366 13.44 15.96 -30.57
N ARG A 367 13.17 16.12 -29.28
CA ARG A 367 13.53 17.31 -28.51
C ARG A 367 14.87 17.15 -27.83
N ARG A 368 15.66 18.22 -27.87
CA ARG A 368 16.96 18.29 -27.22
C ARG A 368 16.84 18.92 -25.84
N ALA A 369 17.92 18.80 -25.06
CA ALA A 369 18.02 19.32 -23.69
C ALA A 369 17.58 20.78 -23.50
N ASP A 370 17.67 21.62 -24.52
CA ASP A 370 17.28 23.04 -24.47
C ASP A 370 15.76 23.27 -24.54
N ASN A 371 14.98 22.27 -24.95
CA ASN A 371 13.55 22.40 -25.15
C ASN A 371 12.79 21.11 -24.80
N ILE A 372 12.65 20.80 -23.52
CA ILE A 372 11.94 19.62 -23.02
C ILE A 372 10.52 20.00 -22.58
N SER A 373 9.48 19.33 -23.09
CA SER A 373 8.10 19.50 -22.57
C SER A 373 7.92 18.81 -21.23
N LEU A 374 7.05 19.37 -20.37
CA LEU A 374 6.71 18.72 -19.11
C LEU A 374 5.92 17.42 -19.33
N ASP A 375 5.03 17.34 -20.32
CA ASP A 375 4.24 16.12 -20.58
C ASP A 375 5.12 14.92 -20.94
N ALA A 376 6.15 15.15 -21.75
CA ALA A 376 7.14 14.14 -22.11
C ALA A 376 8.01 13.79 -20.90
N LEU A 377 8.39 14.78 -20.10
CA LEU A 377 9.13 14.56 -18.86
C LEU A 377 8.32 13.74 -17.86
N ALA A 378 7.01 13.99 -17.71
CA ALA A 378 6.12 13.28 -16.80
C ALA A 378 6.07 11.77 -17.07
N ARG A 379 6.18 11.37 -18.35
CA ARG A 379 6.28 9.96 -18.76
C ARG A 379 7.63 9.36 -18.39
N VAL A 380 8.73 10.06 -18.68
CA VAL A 380 10.08 9.65 -18.26
C VAL A 380 10.15 9.45 -16.73
N LEU A 381 9.47 10.29 -15.93
CA LEU A 381 9.47 10.14 -14.47
C LEU A 381 8.93 8.80 -13.97
N VAL A 382 8.00 8.18 -14.71
CA VAL A 382 7.46 6.87 -14.37
C VAL A 382 8.54 5.81 -14.47
N ASP A 383 9.20 5.74 -15.63
CA ASP A 383 10.30 4.81 -15.90
C ASP A 383 11.38 4.99 -14.84
N VAL A 384 11.84 6.22 -14.66
CA VAL A 384 12.89 6.54 -13.70
C VAL A 384 12.50 6.16 -12.27
N GLN A 385 11.22 6.29 -11.87
CA GLN A 385 10.74 5.82 -10.56
C GLN A 385 10.76 4.29 -10.45
N LEU A 386 10.27 3.57 -11.45
CA LEU A 386 10.21 2.10 -11.43
C LEU A 386 11.60 1.47 -11.52
N ASP A 387 12.43 1.99 -12.40
CA ASP A 387 13.75 1.44 -12.72
C ASP A 387 14.77 1.71 -11.62
N SER A 388 14.74 2.89 -11.00
CA SER A 388 15.53 3.12 -9.78
C SER A 388 15.12 2.20 -8.63
N SER A 389 13.85 1.78 -8.54
CA SER A 389 13.44 0.79 -7.54
C SER A 389 14.00 -0.60 -7.84
N LYS A 390 14.00 -1.03 -9.10
CA LYS A 390 14.57 -2.32 -9.55
C LYS A 390 16.08 -2.37 -9.34
N ILE A 391 16.80 -1.31 -9.72
CA ILE A 391 18.25 -1.19 -9.45
C ILE A 391 18.53 -1.37 -7.97
N LEU A 392 17.79 -0.66 -7.12
CA LEU A 392 17.98 -0.80 -5.68
C LEU A 392 17.65 -2.20 -5.18
N ASP A 393 16.64 -2.89 -5.71
CA ASP A 393 16.35 -4.27 -5.32
C ASP A 393 17.54 -5.21 -5.59
N ASP A 394 18.21 -5.07 -6.73
CA ASP A 394 19.42 -5.83 -7.08
C ASP A 394 20.60 -5.53 -6.12
N LEU A 395 20.65 -4.30 -5.59
CA LEU A 395 21.73 -3.84 -4.70
C LEU A 395 21.43 -4.03 -3.22
N LEU A 396 20.18 -4.25 -2.81
CA LEU A 396 19.82 -4.43 -1.41
C LEU A 396 20.09 -5.87 -0.94
N SER A 397 20.27 -6.04 0.37
CA SER A 397 20.34 -7.39 0.95
C SER A 397 18.95 -8.04 0.99
N TRP A 398 18.90 -9.38 1.06
CA TRP A 398 17.63 -10.09 1.26
C TRP A 398 16.86 -9.60 2.49
N TYR A 399 17.59 -9.28 3.57
CA TYR A 399 17.00 -8.76 4.80
C TYR A 399 16.32 -7.40 4.61
N GLN A 400 17.02 -6.45 3.96
CA GLN A 400 16.46 -5.13 3.66
C GLN A 400 15.23 -5.21 2.75
N ARG A 401 15.24 -6.12 1.78
CA ARG A 401 14.06 -6.38 0.94
C ARG A 401 12.89 -6.89 1.74
N SER A 402 13.10 -7.83 2.67
CA SER A 402 12.05 -8.29 3.58
C SER A 402 11.48 -7.17 4.46
N ILE A 403 12.29 -6.21 4.88
CA ILE A 403 11.81 -5.03 5.63
C ILE A 403 10.92 -4.17 4.74
N LEU A 404 11.38 -3.84 3.53
CA LEU A 404 10.61 -3.04 2.58
C LEU A 404 9.30 -3.73 2.20
N ASP A 405 9.30 -5.04 1.97
CA ASP A 405 8.08 -5.81 1.69
C ASP A 405 7.05 -5.68 2.81
N VAL A 406 7.47 -5.70 4.07
CA VAL A 406 6.56 -5.52 5.21
C VAL A 406 6.01 -4.09 5.26
N VAL A 407 6.86 -3.07 5.04
CA VAL A 407 6.45 -1.66 5.05
C VAL A 407 5.47 -1.34 3.92
N PHE A 408 5.70 -1.92 2.74
CA PHE A 408 4.92 -1.66 1.51
C PHE A 408 3.88 -2.74 1.19
N LEU A 409 3.54 -3.64 2.13
CA LEU A 409 2.52 -4.69 1.93
C LEU A 409 2.76 -5.58 0.68
N GLY A 410 4.02 -5.91 0.41
CA GLY A 410 4.45 -6.69 -0.75
C GLY A 410 4.59 -5.88 -2.05
N ASP A 411 4.37 -4.56 -2.00
CA ASP A 411 4.49 -3.64 -3.15
C ASP A 411 5.79 -2.80 -3.08
N SER A 412 6.89 -3.45 -2.68
CA SER A 412 8.17 -2.79 -2.39
C SER A 412 8.87 -2.21 -3.62
N LEU A 413 8.44 -2.52 -4.85
CA LEU A 413 8.97 -1.90 -6.06
C LEU A 413 8.30 -0.55 -6.36
N ASN A 414 7.05 -0.34 -5.95
CA ASN A 414 6.30 0.90 -6.20
C ASN A 414 6.42 1.93 -5.07
N ARG A 415 7.63 2.09 -4.51
CA ARG A 415 7.88 2.99 -3.36
C ARG A 415 7.61 4.44 -3.70
N SER A 416 7.09 5.17 -2.71
CA SER A 416 6.88 6.62 -2.82
C SER A 416 8.23 7.33 -2.80
N LYS A 417 8.45 8.22 -3.77
CA LYS A 417 9.69 8.99 -3.91
C LYS A 417 9.37 10.46 -4.15
N PHE A 418 10.28 11.34 -3.75
CA PHE A 418 10.11 12.78 -3.88
C PHE A 418 10.93 13.31 -5.06
N ASN A 419 10.27 14.04 -5.95
CA ASN A 419 10.87 14.55 -7.19
C ASN A 419 11.59 15.88 -6.94
N CYS A 420 12.77 16.07 -7.53
CA CYS A 420 13.48 17.33 -7.54
C CYS A 420 13.98 17.64 -8.95
N ILE A 421 13.50 18.77 -9.49
CA ILE A 421 13.85 19.23 -10.83
C ILE A 421 14.67 20.50 -10.71
N LEU A 422 15.88 20.46 -11.25
CA LEU A 422 16.74 21.61 -11.42
C LEU A 422 16.79 21.94 -12.91
N THR A 423 16.48 23.18 -13.27
CA THR A 423 16.46 23.63 -14.67
C THR A 423 17.09 25.01 -14.79
N GLU A 424 17.69 25.30 -15.93
CA GLU A 424 18.28 26.62 -16.19
C GLU A 424 17.20 27.67 -16.50
N SER A 425 16.15 27.28 -17.22
CA SER A 425 15.08 28.21 -17.61
C SER A 425 13.74 27.50 -17.88
N ILE A 426 12.65 28.21 -17.57
CA ILE A 426 11.26 27.85 -17.90
C ILE A 426 10.72 28.78 -18.99
N ASN A 427 10.07 28.22 -20.00
CA ASN A 427 9.41 28.96 -21.08
C ASN A 427 7.92 28.60 -21.11
N PRO A 428 6.99 29.57 -21.07
CA PRO A 428 7.23 31.01 -20.93
C PRO A 428 7.65 31.41 -19.51
N ARG A 429 8.59 32.35 -19.39
CA ARG A 429 8.97 32.93 -18.08
C ARG A 429 7.87 33.87 -17.58
N LEU A 430 7.19 33.46 -16.51
CA LEU A 430 6.14 34.22 -15.84
C LEU A 430 6.47 34.46 -14.36
N PRO A 431 5.95 35.52 -13.72
CA PRO A 431 6.09 35.70 -12.27
C PRO A 431 5.50 34.52 -11.49
N ALA A 432 6.09 34.18 -10.34
CA ALA A 432 5.72 32.99 -9.56
C ALA A 432 4.21 32.84 -9.28
N LYS A 433 3.52 33.96 -9.03
CA LYS A 433 2.07 33.97 -8.75
C LYS A 433 1.19 33.53 -9.92
N LYS A 434 1.68 33.62 -11.15
CA LYS A 434 0.94 33.18 -12.33
C LYS A 434 0.96 31.65 -12.50
N PHE A 435 1.86 30.96 -11.82
CA PHE A 435 1.88 29.49 -11.77
C PHE A 435 0.95 28.93 -10.67
N LEU A 436 0.17 29.78 -9.99
CA LEU A 436 -0.74 29.42 -8.89
C LEU A 436 -2.17 29.93 -9.13
N ASP A 437 -2.57 30.07 -10.40
CA ASP A 437 -3.87 30.63 -10.78
C ASP A 437 -4.94 29.58 -11.16
N GLY A 438 -4.61 28.29 -11.06
CA GLY A 438 -5.46 27.16 -11.41
C GLY A 438 -5.65 26.97 -12.92
N ALA A 439 -4.87 27.65 -13.75
CA ALA A 439 -4.93 27.56 -15.20
C ALA A 439 -3.94 26.50 -15.76
N GLU A 440 -3.86 26.41 -17.09
CA GLU A 440 -3.06 25.44 -17.86
C GLU A 440 -1.64 25.23 -17.30
N TYR A 441 -0.90 26.31 -17.03
CA TYR A 441 0.47 26.21 -16.49
C TYR A 441 0.56 25.51 -15.13
N GLU A 442 -0.39 25.76 -14.22
CA GLU A 442 -0.41 25.09 -12.92
C GLU A 442 -0.77 23.61 -13.09
N LEU A 443 -1.70 23.29 -14.02
CA LEU A 443 -2.15 21.93 -14.27
C LEU A 443 -1.03 21.06 -14.85
N GLU A 444 -0.24 21.59 -15.78
CA GLU A 444 0.92 20.90 -16.35
C GLU A 444 2.03 20.68 -15.28
N LEU A 445 2.34 21.70 -14.47
CA LEU A 445 3.30 21.55 -13.37
C LEU A 445 2.83 20.55 -12.29
N ARG A 446 1.52 20.44 -12.05
CA ARG A 446 0.93 19.49 -11.10
C ARG A 446 1.09 18.03 -11.53
N GLN A 447 1.32 17.76 -12.81
CA GLN A 447 1.61 16.40 -13.28
C GLN A 447 2.89 15.85 -12.62
N ILE A 448 3.87 16.72 -12.40
CA ILE A 448 5.21 16.32 -11.93
C ILE A 448 5.44 16.65 -10.45
N LEU A 449 4.94 17.81 -9.99
CA LEU A 449 5.18 18.30 -8.62
C LEU A 449 4.04 17.96 -7.66
N GLY A 450 2.92 17.43 -8.15
CA GLY A 450 1.69 17.31 -7.38
C GLY A 450 1.07 18.68 -7.07
N ALA A 451 0.27 18.77 -6.00
CA ALA A 451 -0.42 20.01 -5.65
C ALA A 451 0.57 21.10 -5.22
N ILE A 452 0.65 22.19 -5.97
CA ILE A 452 1.58 23.29 -5.72
C ILE A 452 1.03 24.19 -4.59
N TYR A 453 1.79 24.33 -3.50
CA TYR A 453 1.36 25.12 -2.34
C TYR A 453 2.21 26.37 -2.12
N ALA A 454 3.37 26.48 -2.76
CA ALA A 454 4.18 27.69 -2.73
C ALA A 454 4.93 27.92 -4.05
N ALA A 455 4.97 29.17 -4.48
CA ALA A 455 5.76 29.63 -5.61
C ALA A 455 6.37 30.99 -5.27
N GLU A 456 7.70 31.14 -5.40
CA GLU A 456 8.38 32.38 -5.08
C GLU A 456 9.51 32.69 -6.08
N ASP A 457 9.56 33.95 -6.53
CA ASP A 457 10.68 34.48 -7.30
C ASP A 457 11.83 34.81 -6.34
N LEU A 458 12.94 34.07 -6.44
CA LEU A 458 14.11 34.28 -5.59
C LEU A 458 14.91 35.50 -6.04
N GLY A 459 15.01 35.71 -7.35
CA GLY A 459 15.73 36.81 -8.00
C GLY A 459 15.04 37.27 -9.29
N SER A 460 15.80 37.76 -10.27
CA SER A 460 15.25 38.14 -11.59
C SER A 460 14.94 36.89 -12.42
N ASP A 461 15.86 35.93 -12.39
CA ASP A 461 15.87 34.76 -13.27
C ASP A 461 15.76 33.45 -12.48
N GLU A 462 15.59 33.54 -11.15
CA GLU A 462 15.47 32.40 -10.26
C GLU A 462 14.04 32.26 -9.70
N LEU A 463 13.48 31.06 -9.82
CA LEU A 463 12.12 30.72 -9.41
C LEU A 463 12.14 29.39 -8.66
N VAL A 464 11.35 29.29 -7.59
CA VAL A 464 11.12 28.02 -6.89
C VAL A 464 9.63 27.74 -6.78
N LEU A 465 9.27 26.51 -7.11
CA LEU A 465 7.93 25.94 -6.99
C LEU A 465 7.99 24.74 -6.04
N LEU A 466 7.18 24.76 -4.99
CA LEU A 466 7.05 23.68 -4.03
C LEU A 466 5.69 23.01 -4.20
N GLY A 467 5.71 21.73 -4.56
CA GLY A 467 4.55 20.87 -4.63
C GLY A 467 4.57 19.77 -3.57
N THR A 468 3.47 19.02 -3.49
CA THR A 468 3.32 17.89 -2.55
C THR A 468 4.28 16.75 -2.84
N ASP A 469 4.52 16.47 -4.12
CA ASP A 469 5.26 15.29 -4.58
C ASP A 469 6.63 15.67 -5.17
N GLY A 470 6.91 16.97 -5.32
CA GLY A 470 8.21 17.43 -5.77
C GLY A 470 8.49 18.93 -5.62
N ILE A 471 9.72 19.29 -5.97
CA ILE A 471 10.22 20.67 -6.04
C ILE A 471 10.79 20.95 -7.44
N LEU A 472 10.51 22.15 -7.96
CA LEU A 472 11.18 22.68 -9.15
C LEU A 472 11.97 23.94 -8.76
N VAL A 473 13.26 23.93 -9.05
CA VAL A 473 14.16 25.07 -8.88
C VAL A 473 14.70 25.47 -10.25
N MET A 474 14.27 26.65 -10.69
CA MET A 474 14.84 27.29 -11.86
C MET A 474 15.96 28.23 -11.42
N SER A 475 17.17 27.96 -11.89
CA SER A 475 18.32 28.84 -11.69
C SER A 475 19.41 28.53 -12.72
N PRO A 476 19.97 29.53 -13.42
CA PRO A 476 21.17 29.36 -14.23
C PRO A 476 22.40 28.92 -13.41
N ASN A 477 22.35 29.12 -12.08
CA ASN A 477 23.37 28.67 -11.14
C ASN A 477 22.69 27.94 -9.98
N SER A 478 22.35 26.66 -10.18
CA SER A 478 21.70 25.83 -9.16
C SER A 478 22.67 25.42 -8.04
N GLU A 479 23.97 25.40 -8.30
CA GLU A 479 25.03 24.97 -7.36
C GLU A 479 24.97 25.74 -6.03
N GLN A 480 24.69 27.05 -6.08
CA GLN A 480 24.59 27.89 -4.88
C GLN A 480 23.41 27.51 -3.95
N PHE A 481 22.42 26.79 -4.46
CA PHE A 481 21.23 26.37 -3.73
C PHE A 481 21.29 24.90 -3.29
N GLU A 482 22.23 24.11 -3.83
CA GLU A 482 22.37 22.67 -3.53
C GLU A 482 22.35 22.34 -2.03
N PRO A 483 23.06 23.05 -1.11
CA PRO A 483 23.02 22.71 0.31
C PRO A 483 21.62 22.80 0.92
N LEU A 484 20.83 23.80 0.52
CA LEU A 484 19.48 23.99 1.02
C LEU A 484 18.51 22.99 0.41
N ILE A 485 18.65 22.73 -0.90
CA ILE A 485 17.84 21.76 -1.63
C ILE A 485 18.07 20.37 -1.04
N MET A 486 19.32 19.94 -0.87
CA MET A 486 19.60 18.62 -0.31
C MET A 486 19.05 18.45 1.10
N HIS A 487 19.18 19.46 1.96
CA HIS A 487 18.58 19.39 3.30
C HIS A 487 17.04 19.33 3.26
N PHE A 488 16.42 20.06 2.35
CA PHE A 488 14.97 19.98 2.12
C PHE A 488 14.55 18.58 1.66
N LEU A 489 15.31 17.98 0.73
CA LEU A 489 15.05 16.62 0.24
C LEU A 489 15.24 15.56 1.33
N ASP A 490 16.29 15.67 2.15
CA ASP A 490 16.55 14.77 3.28
C ASP A 490 15.37 14.74 4.29
N ILE A 491 14.73 15.89 4.51
CA ILE A 491 13.52 16.03 5.32
C ILE A 491 12.31 15.40 4.59
N LYS A 492 12.12 15.74 3.31
CA LYS A 492 10.93 15.32 2.55
C LYS A 492 10.87 13.81 2.32
N CYS A 493 11.98 13.15 2.03
CA CYS A 493 11.98 11.70 1.83
C CYS A 493 11.60 10.93 3.12
N ARG A 494 11.99 11.44 4.30
CA ARG A 494 11.57 10.89 5.59
C ARG A 494 10.12 11.19 5.90
N GLU A 495 9.61 12.37 5.56
CA GLU A 495 8.20 12.72 5.72
C GLU A 495 7.29 11.76 4.94
N GLU A 496 7.70 11.43 3.72
CA GLU A 496 7.07 10.43 2.85
C GLU A 496 7.14 9.02 3.45
N PHE A 497 8.30 8.60 3.91
CA PHE A 497 8.45 7.28 4.53
C PHE A 497 7.64 7.14 5.84
N ILE A 498 7.61 8.17 6.69
CA ILE A 498 6.79 8.22 7.91
C ILE A 498 5.31 8.00 7.58
N ARG A 499 4.81 8.56 6.47
CA ARG A 499 3.42 8.37 6.03
C ARG A 499 3.14 6.90 5.71
N THR A 500 4.01 6.25 4.95
CA THR A 500 3.89 4.82 4.62
C THR A 500 4.00 3.94 5.85
N LEU A 501 5.00 4.17 6.71
CA LEU A 501 5.22 3.40 7.93
C LEU A 501 4.01 3.51 8.88
N PHE A 502 3.46 4.71 9.05
CA PHE A 502 2.25 4.93 9.82
C PHE A 502 1.06 4.14 9.27
N GLN A 503 0.79 4.22 7.96
CA GLN A 503 -0.28 3.45 7.34
C GLN A 503 -0.12 1.94 7.59
N ARG A 504 1.09 1.41 7.48
CA ARG A 504 1.36 0.00 7.74
C ARG A 504 1.13 -0.41 9.20
N ILE A 505 1.56 0.41 10.16
CA ILE A 505 1.30 0.18 11.59
C ILE A 505 -0.19 0.18 11.87
N PHE A 506 -0.96 1.07 11.21
CA PHE A 506 -2.41 1.11 11.36
C PHE A 506 -3.08 -0.18 10.85
N VAL A 507 -2.64 -0.72 9.72
CA VAL A 507 -3.11 -2.03 9.22
C VAL A 507 -2.82 -3.13 10.24
N LEU A 508 -1.62 -3.16 10.82
CA LEU A 508 -1.28 -4.13 11.87
C LEU A 508 -2.20 -4.01 13.09
N VAL A 509 -2.48 -2.79 13.56
CA VAL A 509 -3.40 -2.54 14.68
C VAL A 509 -4.81 -3.05 14.36
N ASP A 510 -5.28 -2.89 13.12
CA ASP A 510 -6.60 -3.42 12.73
C ASP A 510 -6.64 -4.94 12.66
N THR A 511 -5.56 -5.59 12.20
CA THR A 511 -5.38 -7.04 12.30
C THR A 511 -5.46 -7.51 13.76
N LEU A 512 -4.80 -6.82 14.70
CA LEU A 512 -4.88 -7.17 16.14
C LEU A 512 -6.31 -7.02 16.69
N LYS A 513 -7.06 -5.99 16.26
CA LYS A 513 -8.49 -5.85 16.62
C LYS A 513 -9.33 -6.99 16.06
N SER A 514 -9.09 -7.40 14.82
CA SER A 514 -9.76 -8.53 14.20
C SER A 514 -9.48 -9.84 14.95
N VAL A 515 -8.22 -10.07 15.34
CA VAL A 515 -7.84 -11.21 16.19
C VAL A 515 -8.56 -11.17 17.55
N ARG A 516 -8.68 -10.00 18.17
CA ARG A 516 -9.44 -9.83 19.42
C ARG A 516 -10.90 -10.25 19.24
N GLN A 517 -11.54 -9.89 18.12
CA GLN A 517 -12.92 -10.29 17.84
C GLN A 517 -13.04 -11.80 17.65
N LEU A 518 -12.09 -12.43 16.94
CA LEU A 518 -12.04 -13.89 16.79
C LEU A 518 -11.88 -14.59 18.15
N ILE A 519 -11.05 -14.05 19.05
CA ILE A 519 -10.86 -14.56 20.41
C ILE A 519 -12.18 -14.58 21.19
N LEU A 520 -13.03 -13.56 21.03
CA LEU A 520 -14.35 -13.49 21.69
C LEU A 520 -15.33 -14.56 21.15
N GLN A 521 -15.16 -14.99 19.91
CA GLN A 521 -16.02 -15.97 19.22
C GLN A 521 -15.43 -17.40 19.22
N VAL A 522 -14.41 -17.69 20.03
CA VAL A 522 -13.75 -19.01 20.06
C VAL A 522 -14.70 -20.16 20.44
N ASN A 523 -15.75 -19.89 21.23
CA ASN A 523 -16.70 -20.93 21.62
C ASN A 523 -17.63 -21.37 20.48
N ASP A 524 -17.72 -20.58 19.40
CA ASP A 524 -18.64 -20.84 18.29
C ASP A 524 -18.00 -21.75 17.22
N ASP A 525 -16.67 -21.69 17.03
CA ASP A 525 -15.93 -22.49 16.04
C ASP A 525 -14.52 -22.87 16.55
N PRO A 526 -14.20 -24.17 16.72
CA PRO A 526 -12.89 -24.63 17.16
C PRO A 526 -11.75 -24.35 16.17
N ASP A 527 -12.02 -24.14 14.87
CA ASP A 527 -10.98 -23.80 13.88
C ASP A 527 -10.41 -22.38 14.09
N ASN A 528 -11.11 -21.54 14.86
CA ASN A 528 -10.65 -20.17 15.16
C ASN A 528 -9.33 -20.16 15.93
N VAL A 529 -9.03 -21.17 16.74
CA VAL A 529 -7.78 -21.22 17.53
C VAL A 529 -6.55 -21.27 16.62
N LEU A 530 -6.60 -22.07 15.55
CA LEU A 530 -5.49 -22.16 14.60
C LEU A 530 -5.31 -20.83 13.84
N ARG A 531 -6.42 -20.23 13.39
CA ARG A 531 -6.41 -18.93 12.70
C ARG A 531 -5.84 -17.82 13.58
N ILE A 532 -6.25 -17.76 14.85
CA ILE A 532 -5.72 -16.81 15.84
C ILE A 532 -4.21 -16.98 16.01
N ARG A 533 -3.71 -18.23 16.15
CA ARG A 533 -2.26 -18.47 16.29
C ARG A 533 -1.47 -18.05 15.06
N MET A 534 -1.96 -18.35 13.86
CA MET A 534 -1.32 -17.94 12.62
C MET A 534 -1.26 -16.41 12.50
N ALA A 535 -2.40 -15.74 12.71
CA ALA A 535 -2.49 -14.28 12.64
C ALA A 535 -1.62 -13.59 13.71
N LEU A 536 -1.57 -14.10 14.95
CA LEU A 536 -0.69 -13.56 15.99
C LEU A 536 0.79 -13.77 15.66
N SER A 537 1.15 -14.90 15.04
CA SER A 537 2.54 -15.18 14.64
C SER A 537 3.00 -14.26 13.50
N GLU A 538 2.12 -13.98 12.54
CA GLU A 538 2.37 -13.05 11.43
C GLU A 538 2.47 -11.62 11.95
N ALA A 539 1.48 -11.17 12.73
CA ALA A 539 1.49 -9.85 13.38
C ALA A 539 2.73 -9.64 14.26
N SER A 540 3.20 -10.68 14.96
CA SER A 540 4.43 -10.62 15.75
C SER A 540 5.67 -10.43 14.89
N ARG A 541 5.77 -11.10 13.73
CA ARG A 541 6.89 -10.94 12.81
C ARG A 541 6.90 -9.53 12.22
N ASP A 542 5.74 -9.07 11.77
CA ASP A 542 5.57 -7.73 11.21
C ASP A 542 5.94 -6.66 12.22
N LEU A 543 5.46 -6.78 13.46
CA LEU A 543 5.75 -5.82 14.52
C LEU A 543 7.26 -5.68 14.78
N VAL A 544 8.00 -6.79 14.83
CA VAL A 544 9.46 -6.76 15.05
C VAL A 544 10.16 -6.00 13.93
N LEU A 545 9.80 -6.29 12.67
CA LEU A 545 10.40 -5.61 11.51
C LEU A 545 10.02 -4.12 11.46
N LEU A 546 8.80 -3.77 11.83
CA LEU A 546 8.34 -2.38 11.92
C LEU A 546 9.04 -1.60 13.05
N GLN A 547 9.30 -2.25 14.19
CA GLN A 547 10.06 -1.65 15.29
C GLN A 547 11.51 -1.35 14.86
N GLU A 548 12.18 -2.32 14.23
CA GLU A 548 13.54 -2.09 13.74
C GLU A 548 13.58 -0.99 12.66
N THR A 549 12.61 -1.00 11.74
CA THR A 549 12.46 0.05 10.72
C THR A 549 12.30 1.43 11.36
N PHE A 550 11.49 1.52 12.41
CA PHE A 550 11.28 2.74 13.18
C PHE A 550 12.57 3.19 13.88
N GLU A 551 13.38 2.27 14.42
CA GLU A 551 14.67 2.60 15.03
C GLU A 551 15.63 3.24 14.02
N TYR A 552 15.79 2.66 12.82
CA TYR A 552 16.59 3.29 11.74
C TYR A 552 16.07 4.68 11.40
N LEU A 553 14.74 4.85 11.30
CA LEU A 553 14.12 6.13 11.00
C LEU A 553 14.37 7.16 12.10
N ARG A 554 14.23 6.75 13.37
CA ARG A 554 14.49 7.60 14.54
C ARG A 554 15.94 8.08 14.53
N GLU A 555 16.90 7.18 14.44
CA GLU A 555 18.32 7.51 14.36
C GLU A 555 18.61 8.46 13.20
N SER A 556 18.03 8.19 12.01
CA SER A 556 18.19 9.04 10.84
C SER A 556 17.75 10.50 11.05
N THR A 557 16.79 10.73 11.97
CA THR A 557 16.25 12.06 12.27
C THR A 557 17.06 12.81 13.33
N GLU A 558 17.87 12.10 14.11
CA GLU A 558 18.79 12.70 15.07
C GLU A 558 19.96 13.40 14.36
N TYR A 559 20.41 12.83 13.23
CA TYR A 559 21.44 13.42 12.37
C TYR A 559 20.97 14.65 11.58
N LEU A 560 19.67 14.95 11.56
CA LEU A 560 19.12 16.12 10.87
C LEU A 560 19.30 17.38 11.73
N HIS A 561 20.23 18.23 11.29
CA HIS A 561 20.41 19.57 11.84
C HIS A 561 20.16 20.62 10.77
N PRO A 562 19.41 21.70 11.08
CA PRO A 562 19.15 22.74 10.11
C PRO A 562 20.48 23.37 9.67
N PRO A 563 20.69 23.61 8.37
CA PRO A 563 21.89 24.27 7.88
C PRO A 563 21.95 25.69 8.47
N PRO A 564 23.16 26.23 8.69
CA PRO A 564 23.29 27.61 9.12
C PRO A 564 22.61 28.55 8.11
N PRO A 565 21.98 29.65 8.58
CA PRO A 565 21.29 30.56 7.69
C PRO A 565 22.28 31.10 6.65
N PRO A 566 21.96 30.98 5.36
CA PRO A 566 22.90 31.35 4.30
C PRO A 566 23.11 32.87 4.30
N ASP A 567 24.27 33.35 3.85
CA ASP A 567 24.57 34.79 3.81
C ASP A 567 23.86 35.53 2.65
N ASN A 568 23.72 34.83 1.52
CA ASN A 568 23.17 35.37 0.28
C ASN A 568 21.68 35.71 0.39
N ALA A 569 21.28 36.87 -0.12
CA ALA A 569 19.88 37.33 -0.06
C ALA A 569 18.90 36.35 -0.73
N MET A 570 19.28 35.75 -1.86
CA MET A 570 18.47 34.75 -2.57
C MET A 570 18.33 33.46 -1.76
N SER A 571 19.44 32.94 -1.24
CA SER A 571 19.43 31.75 -0.39
C SER A 571 18.65 31.97 0.92
N LYS A 572 18.67 33.19 1.49
CA LYS A 572 17.83 33.57 2.64
C LYS A 572 16.34 33.52 2.31
N ARG A 573 15.94 33.96 1.11
CA ARG A 573 14.56 33.81 0.63
C ARG A 573 14.22 32.34 0.53
N LEU A 574 15.03 31.54 -0.16
CA LEU A 574 14.82 30.10 -0.31
C LEU A 574 14.65 29.38 1.03
N TYR A 575 15.55 29.65 1.99
CA TYR A 575 15.48 29.11 3.36
C TYR A 575 14.14 29.45 4.04
N LYS A 576 13.65 30.68 3.85
CA LYS A 576 12.35 31.12 4.40
C LYS A 576 11.17 30.44 3.73
N VAL A 577 11.20 30.22 2.41
CA VAL A 577 10.13 29.54 1.66
C VAL A 577 10.01 28.08 2.08
N MET A 578 11.16 27.40 2.19
CA MET A 578 11.21 25.98 2.56
C MET A 578 10.79 25.71 4.01
N LYS A 579 10.85 26.71 4.90
CA LYS A 579 10.45 26.59 6.32
C LYS A 579 11.08 25.37 7.01
N LEU A 580 12.37 25.15 6.78
CA LEU A 580 13.10 23.94 7.21
C LEU A 580 12.95 23.64 8.71
N ASP A 581 12.98 24.67 9.56
CA ASP A 581 12.82 24.51 11.01
C ASP A 581 11.47 23.93 11.40
N ILE A 582 10.39 24.37 10.72
CA ILE A 582 9.02 23.91 10.98
C ILE A 582 8.88 22.46 10.51
N LEU A 583 9.43 22.15 9.33
CA LEU A 583 9.38 20.79 8.78
C LEU A 583 10.15 19.80 9.67
N LEU A 584 11.36 20.17 10.11
CA LEU A 584 12.16 19.35 11.01
C LEU A 584 11.46 19.13 12.35
N GLY A 585 10.86 20.19 12.92
CA GLY A 585 10.07 20.08 14.15
C GLY A 585 8.86 19.16 13.98
N SER A 586 8.16 19.25 12.84
CA SER A 586 7.02 18.39 12.50
C SER A 586 7.42 16.92 12.40
N ILE A 587 8.54 16.60 11.73
CA ILE A 587 9.05 15.23 11.61
C ILE A 587 9.34 14.63 12.99
N LYS A 588 10.02 15.37 13.87
CA LYS A 588 10.34 14.87 15.22
C LYS A 588 9.09 14.53 16.02
N VAL A 589 8.09 15.41 16.00
CA VAL A 589 6.80 15.16 16.67
C VAL A 589 6.08 13.94 16.08
N ARG A 590 6.13 13.74 14.76
CA ARG A 590 5.52 12.56 14.11
C ARG A 590 6.25 11.26 14.47
N VAL A 591 7.58 11.28 14.57
CA VAL A 591 8.39 10.12 15.01
C VAL A 591 8.03 9.75 16.46
N ASP A 592 7.95 10.74 17.36
CA ASP A 592 7.54 10.51 18.76
C ASP A 592 6.10 9.99 18.89
N ASP A 593 5.23 10.29 17.92
CA ASP A 593 3.85 9.77 17.88
C ASP A 593 3.80 8.32 17.40
N ILE A 594 4.57 7.98 16.35
CA ILE A 594 4.70 6.61 15.85
C ILE A 594 5.23 5.67 16.94
N GLU A 595 6.20 6.11 17.75
CA GLU A 595 6.73 5.33 18.88
C GLU A 595 5.60 4.87 19.82
N LYS A 596 4.70 5.79 20.20
CA LYS A 596 3.58 5.48 21.10
C LYS A 596 2.61 4.47 20.51
N ILE A 597 2.38 4.54 19.19
CA ILE A 597 1.47 3.63 18.50
C ILE A 597 2.09 2.23 18.39
N LEU A 598 3.40 2.14 18.09
CA LEU A 598 4.14 0.88 18.08
C LEU A 598 4.15 0.22 19.46
N ASP A 599 4.41 0.99 20.52
CA ASP A 599 4.35 0.51 21.89
C ASP A 599 2.94 0.02 22.25
N GLY A 600 1.90 0.74 21.82
CA GLY A 600 0.51 0.33 21.96
C GLY A 600 0.22 -1.02 21.28
N ALA A 601 0.65 -1.17 20.02
CA ALA A 601 0.47 -2.40 19.25
C ALA A 601 1.24 -3.59 19.87
N SER A 602 2.45 -3.34 20.37
CA SER A 602 3.26 -4.35 21.08
C SER A 602 2.58 -4.87 22.34
N ASN A 603 2.11 -3.96 23.18
CA ASN A 603 1.37 -4.33 24.40
C ASN A 603 0.06 -5.07 24.06
N GLU A 604 -0.65 -4.65 23.01
CA GLU A 604 -1.86 -5.34 22.54
C GLU A 604 -1.57 -6.78 22.09
N LEU A 605 -0.52 -6.98 21.30
CA LEU A 605 -0.09 -8.31 20.85
C LEU A 605 0.22 -9.23 22.04
N ILE A 606 0.97 -8.75 23.03
CA ILE A 606 1.32 -9.52 24.24
C ILE A 606 0.05 -9.93 24.99
N ASN A 607 -0.91 -9.02 25.15
CA ASN A 607 -2.17 -9.31 25.82
C ASN A 607 -3.01 -10.37 25.08
N LEU A 608 -3.05 -10.30 23.74
CA LEU A 608 -3.78 -11.27 22.92
C LEU A 608 -3.13 -12.65 22.93
N GLN A 609 -1.79 -12.72 22.94
CA GLN A 609 -1.05 -13.97 23.10
C GLN A 609 -1.37 -14.63 24.45
N GLN A 610 -1.29 -13.88 25.56
CA GLN A 610 -1.63 -14.38 26.89
C GLN A 610 -3.09 -14.87 26.99
N THR A 611 -4.02 -14.12 26.40
CA THR A 611 -5.44 -14.50 26.38
C THR A 611 -5.65 -15.82 25.61
N THR A 612 -4.96 -15.97 24.48
CA THR A 612 -5.01 -17.19 23.66
C THR A 612 -4.46 -18.40 24.42
N ASP A 613 -3.38 -18.23 25.19
CA ASP A 613 -2.79 -19.30 26.02
C ASP A 613 -3.73 -19.74 27.15
N ILE A 614 -4.45 -18.80 27.77
CA ILE A 614 -5.47 -19.10 28.78
C ILE A 614 -6.61 -19.92 28.17
N ILE A 615 -7.07 -19.54 26.97
CA ILE A 615 -8.15 -20.26 26.27
C ILE A 615 -7.72 -21.68 25.91
N ASN A 616 -6.50 -21.86 25.41
CA ASN A 616 -5.95 -23.18 25.10
C ASN A 616 -5.89 -24.08 26.34
N THR A 617 -5.43 -23.52 27.47
CA THR A 617 -5.36 -24.25 28.74
C THR A 617 -6.76 -24.66 29.20
N LYS A 618 -7.74 -23.75 29.13
CA LYS A 618 -9.13 -24.05 29.47
C LYS A 618 -9.74 -25.14 28.58
N GLN A 619 -9.52 -25.10 27.27
CA GLN A 619 -10.01 -26.16 26.37
C GLN A 619 -9.41 -27.53 26.68
N LEU A 620 -8.12 -27.58 27.06
CA LEU A 620 -7.47 -28.82 27.50
C LEU A 620 -8.06 -29.32 28.83
N GLU A 621 -8.33 -28.43 29.78
CA GLU A 621 -8.99 -28.77 31.03
C GLU A 621 -10.41 -29.31 30.79
N ASP A 622 -11.19 -28.67 29.94
CA ASP A 622 -12.54 -29.11 29.57
C ASP A 622 -12.50 -30.49 28.87
N ALA A 623 -11.54 -30.72 27.97
CA ALA A 623 -11.34 -32.01 27.34
C ALA A 623 -10.95 -33.09 28.36
N TYR A 624 -10.06 -32.76 29.31
CA TYR A 624 -9.67 -33.68 30.38
C TYR A 624 -10.83 -34.03 31.31
N MET A 625 -11.62 -33.03 31.72
CA MET A 625 -12.84 -33.22 32.52
C MET A 625 -13.86 -34.11 31.81
N ASN A 626 -14.06 -33.92 30.50
CA ASN A 626 -14.94 -34.77 29.70
C ASN A 626 -14.44 -36.22 29.62
N VAL A 627 -13.13 -36.43 29.43
CA VAL A 627 -12.52 -37.77 29.46
C VAL A 627 -12.67 -38.41 30.83
N GLU A 628 -12.41 -37.66 31.91
CA GLU A 628 -12.57 -38.15 33.28
C GLU A 628 -14.03 -38.54 33.56
N GLN A 629 -14.98 -37.69 33.17
CA GLN A 629 -16.41 -37.94 33.34
C GLN A 629 -16.87 -39.17 32.55
N ASN A 630 -16.46 -39.31 31.29
CA ASN A 630 -16.74 -40.49 30.47
C ASN A 630 -16.12 -41.76 31.06
N THR A 631 -14.91 -41.65 31.60
CA THR A 631 -14.24 -42.77 32.28
C THR A 631 -14.99 -43.17 33.55
N LYS A 632 -15.43 -42.20 34.37
CA LYS A 632 -16.28 -42.44 35.55
C LYS A 632 -17.59 -43.12 35.18
N PHE A 633 -18.25 -42.69 34.11
CA PHE A 633 -19.45 -43.33 33.60
C PHE A 633 -19.19 -44.77 33.13
N LEU A 634 -18.10 -45.01 32.41
CA LEU A 634 -17.68 -46.35 32.00
C LEU A 634 -17.40 -47.27 33.19
N VAL A 635 -16.68 -46.78 34.21
CA VAL A 635 -16.41 -47.53 35.44
C VAL A 635 -17.72 -47.85 36.19
N ALA A 636 -18.61 -46.87 36.34
CA ALA A 636 -19.90 -47.06 36.99
C ALA A 636 -20.78 -48.08 36.22
N ALA A 637 -20.80 -48.00 34.90
CA ALA A 637 -21.49 -48.96 34.03
C ALA A 637 -20.90 -50.37 34.17
N THR A 638 -19.57 -50.48 34.24
CA THR A 638 -18.87 -51.76 34.42
C THR A 638 -19.18 -52.37 35.79
N ALA A 639 -19.12 -51.59 36.86
CA ALA A 639 -19.48 -52.02 38.22
C ALA A 639 -20.97 -52.38 38.36
N ALA A 640 -21.86 -51.71 37.62
CA ALA A 640 -23.28 -52.09 37.54
C ALA A 640 -23.45 -53.42 36.79
N ASN A 641 -22.71 -53.62 35.70
CA ASN A 641 -22.72 -54.86 34.93
C ASN A 641 -22.17 -56.04 35.75
N GLU A 642 -21.10 -55.85 36.52
CA GLU A 642 -20.58 -56.86 37.45
C GLU A 642 -21.62 -57.27 38.51
N ARG A 643 -22.31 -56.29 39.12
CA ARG A 643 -23.39 -56.57 40.08
C ARG A 643 -24.56 -57.32 39.44
N SER A 644 -24.92 -56.97 38.20
CA SER A 644 -25.95 -57.67 37.42
C SER A 644 -25.54 -59.12 37.13
N SER A 645 -24.28 -59.32 36.71
CA SER A 645 -23.69 -60.64 36.47
C SER A 645 -23.69 -61.50 37.74
N ALA A 646 -23.24 -60.96 38.88
CA ALA A 646 -23.28 -61.66 40.16
C ALA A 646 -24.71 -62.04 40.58
N SER A 647 -25.68 -61.16 40.36
CA SER A 647 -27.10 -61.42 40.65
C SER A 647 -27.66 -62.54 39.77
N LEU A 648 -27.28 -62.58 38.48
CA LEU A 648 -27.62 -63.67 37.57
C LEU A 648 -27.05 -65.02 38.03
N VAL A 649 -25.80 -65.04 38.50
CA VAL A 649 -25.18 -66.25 39.06
C VAL A 649 -25.94 -66.74 40.30
N ILE A 650 -26.30 -65.84 41.22
CA ILE A 650 -27.11 -66.20 42.40
C ILE A 650 -28.48 -66.77 41.96
N MET A 651 -29.14 -66.14 40.99
CA MET A 651 -30.42 -66.61 40.46
C MET A 651 -30.30 -68.00 39.82
N GLN A 652 -29.23 -68.27 39.09
CA GLN A 652 -28.94 -69.60 38.55
C GLN A 652 -28.76 -70.64 39.67
N VAL A 653 -28.03 -70.31 40.73
CA VAL A 653 -27.85 -71.20 41.88
C VAL A 653 -29.17 -71.48 42.59
N VAL A 654 -30.01 -70.46 42.81
CA VAL A 654 -31.33 -70.61 43.43
C VAL A 654 -32.26 -71.45 42.55
N LEU A 655 -32.30 -71.22 41.24
CA LEU A 655 -33.11 -72.01 40.31
C LEU A 655 -32.61 -73.45 40.22
N ALA A 656 -31.30 -73.68 40.16
CA ALA A 656 -30.72 -75.02 40.16
C ALA A 656 -30.99 -75.76 41.49
N GLY A 657 -30.87 -75.05 42.62
CA GLY A 657 -31.20 -75.58 43.94
C GLY A 657 -32.69 -75.91 44.07
N GLY A 658 -33.57 -74.99 43.67
CA GLY A 658 -35.02 -75.21 43.64
C GLY A 658 -35.41 -76.38 42.75
N PHE A 659 -34.82 -76.48 41.57
CA PHE A 659 -35.03 -77.62 40.66
C PHE A 659 -34.54 -78.95 41.27
N ALA A 660 -33.40 -78.96 41.96
CA ALA A 660 -32.91 -80.14 42.67
C ALA A 660 -33.83 -80.55 43.84
N PHE A 661 -34.36 -79.57 44.57
CA PHE A 661 -35.35 -79.80 45.64
C PHE A 661 -36.68 -80.30 45.09
N ASP A 662 -37.17 -79.75 43.97
CA ASP A 662 -38.39 -80.23 43.31
C ASP A 662 -38.22 -81.66 42.77
N LEU A 663 -37.04 -81.99 42.23
CA LEU A 663 -36.71 -83.36 41.83
C LEU A 663 -36.69 -84.30 43.04
N LEU A 664 -36.07 -83.87 44.15
CA LEU A 664 -36.08 -84.61 45.40
C LEU A 664 -37.50 -84.82 45.90
N ASP A 665 -38.30 -83.77 46.04
CA ASP A 665 -39.68 -83.81 46.52
C ASP A 665 -40.58 -84.73 45.66
N ARG A 666 -40.44 -84.66 44.33
CA ARG A 666 -41.15 -85.59 43.42
C ARG A 666 -40.67 -87.04 43.55
N SER A 667 -39.38 -87.26 43.76
CA SER A 667 -38.81 -88.61 43.89
C SER A 667 -39.08 -89.26 45.25
N THR A 668 -39.22 -88.46 46.30
CA THR A 668 -39.52 -88.90 47.67
C THR A 668 -41.02 -88.94 47.96
N GLY A 669 -41.87 -88.43 47.05
CA GLY A 669 -43.33 -88.54 47.12
C GLY A 669 -44.03 -87.44 47.95
N GLY A 670 -43.31 -86.39 48.35
CA GLY A 670 -43.76 -85.40 49.33
C GLY A 670 -45.04 -84.65 48.95
N THR A 671 -45.13 -84.10 47.74
CA THR A 671 -46.31 -83.35 47.27
C THR A 671 -47.51 -84.21 46.84
N LEU A 672 -47.32 -85.53 46.67
CA LEU A 672 -48.39 -86.46 46.28
C LEU A 672 -49.07 -87.15 47.47
N ASN A 673 -48.61 -86.90 48.71
CA ASN A 673 -49.15 -87.48 49.94
C ASN A 673 -49.15 -89.03 49.91
N ILE A 674 -48.11 -89.60 49.30
CA ILE A 674 -47.85 -91.04 49.22
C ILE A 674 -46.70 -91.34 50.19
N ASP A 675 -46.75 -92.47 50.90
CA ASP A 675 -45.67 -92.86 51.80
C ASP A 675 -44.32 -92.90 51.05
N PRO A 676 -43.27 -92.25 51.58
CA PRO A 676 -41.98 -92.18 50.92
C PRO A 676 -41.36 -93.58 50.78
N PRO A 677 -40.74 -93.92 49.64
CA PRO A 677 -40.09 -95.23 49.47
C PRO A 677 -38.99 -95.49 50.52
N ASP A 678 -38.80 -96.75 50.94
CA ASP A 678 -37.86 -97.15 52.00
C ASP A 678 -36.40 -96.65 51.79
N TRP A 679 -35.98 -96.53 50.54
CA TRP A 679 -34.64 -96.02 50.19
C TRP A 679 -34.50 -94.51 50.47
N ALA A 680 -35.58 -93.74 50.40
CA ALA A 680 -35.58 -92.30 50.69
C ALA A 680 -35.53 -92.03 52.20
N MET A 681 -36.23 -92.82 53.01
CA MET A 681 -36.18 -92.73 54.48
C MET A 681 -34.78 -93.04 55.03
N SER A 682 -34.12 -94.08 54.51
CA SER A 682 -32.82 -94.51 55.00
C SER A 682 -31.65 -93.61 54.57
N VAL A 683 -31.71 -93.01 53.37
CA VAL A 683 -30.59 -92.24 52.81
C VAL A 683 -30.74 -90.73 53.00
N ILE A 684 -31.96 -90.19 53.10
CA ILE A 684 -32.18 -88.74 53.15
C ILE A 684 -32.62 -88.30 54.55
N TYR A 685 -33.67 -88.90 55.12
CA TYR A 685 -34.18 -88.48 56.42
C TYR A 685 -33.18 -88.72 57.57
N VAL A 686 -32.60 -89.92 57.64
CA VAL A 686 -31.60 -90.31 58.65
C VAL A 686 -30.28 -89.55 58.52
N THR A 687 -29.94 -89.05 57.33
CA THR A 687 -28.63 -88.46 57.08
C THR A 687 -28.64 -86.93 57.08
N LEU A 688 -29.75 -86.30 56.67
CA LEU A 688 -29.88 -84.84 56.55
C LEU A 688 -30.79 -84.20 57.60
N VAL A 689 -31.87 -84.89 58.03
CA VAL A 689 -32.88 -84.32 58.93
C VAL A 689 -32.61 -84.70 60.39
N ASP A 690 -32.16 -85.94 60.64
CA ASP A 690 -31.77 -86.41 61.96
C ASP A 690 -30.42 -87.16 61.90
N PRO A 691 -29.32 -86.45 61.60
CA PRO A 691 -28.01 -87.07 61.48
C PRO A 691 -27.64 -87.77 62.78
N PRO A 692 -27.20 -89.04 62.74
CA PRO A 692 -26.88 -89.78 63.94
C PRO A 692 -25.74 -89.07 64.69
N GLY A 693 -26.06 -88.53 65.88
CA GLY A 693 -25.09 -87.92 66.81
C GLY A 693 -25.19 -86.40 67.01
N VAL A 694 -26.21 -85.71 66.50
CA VAL A 694 -26.36 -84.25 66.73
C VAL A 694 -27.38 -83.89 67.85
N PHE A 695 -28.27 -84.81 68.23
CA PHE A 695 -29.17 -84.64 69.39
C PHE A 695 -28.97 -85.69 70.51
N SER A 696 -27.73 -86.14 70.68
CA SER A 696 -27.28 -86.92 71.85
C SER A 696 -25.95 -86.41 72.37
#